data_AF-A0A6B0VFC7-F1
#
_entry.id   AF-A0A6B0VFC7-F1
#
_cell.length_a   1.000
_cell.length_b   1.000
_cell.length_c   1.000
_cell.angle_alpha   90.00
_cell.angle_beta   90.00
_cell.angle_gamma   90.00
#
_symmetry.space_group_name_H-M   'P 1'
#
loop_
_entity.id
_entity.type
_entity.pdbx_description
1 polymer ?
#
loop_
_entity_poly.entity_id
_entity_poly.type
_entity_poly.pdbx_seq_one_letter_code
_entity_poly.pdbx_strand_id
1 'polypeptide(L)'
;MKGAVSSAVSLLAGTLIGFIATSQVLLWLNSETGCSDAPHETAIPGRPKSRLLFVGVMTAEKYLSTRAVAIQRTWGKALAGRLAFFSSGTSRWENQDEELPLVALRGVDDAYPPQKKSFLMLKYMHDHYLDQYEWFMRCDDDVYVHVERLERFLRSVNSSKPQYIGQAGLGNKEEFGQLSLEPDENFCMGGPGVLFSRETLRRLVPHVGSCLKRLYSTHEDVEVGRCVRRHVGIPCTWSYEMQTIFYHNFFGEVALKGRVRRREVHRSLTLHPVKDPREMYKIHAYFGGFRAQELRQRSLQLLREMRWAAQAYGGCATPAQIQSPWCSGIVNGSSSLSEMPSLTKFFPGEIQDLLTWDFFSKSLYSDQVTNPRRRMETFHEVSINNVISDLMELTNRYSKQRGRVIEFKDVLYGYHRLDPLHGADYVLDLLLTYRKYRGRKMTLPVRRHAYIQQPFSQLRIREVASQKTRRPVVRFVLPLCGRRATFERFLRTFRAVCLEGDDACTLLVVQFRHQTEADDLEGTLVAEEVLGVDYDRGRVEFVPGSGEFSRAAALELGASRFSAEELLFFVDVDMVFDAGVLRRIRSHVTCGRSAYFPVIFSQYDPAYVGGVTEHRVAMEPRVAPGEGYWRQFGFGIVAICRSDLAAVGGLDVTIRGWGKEDVDLYDRVVASNLTVVRAPDPGLVHVFHPVECSPSLPRTQYEMCLGSKWNSVGSEQTLAALIAENHLDLLARNFRR
;
A
#
# COMPACT_ATOMS: atom_id res chain seq x y z
N MET A 1 -28.07 9.71 65.55
CA MET A 1 -28.82 9.85 64.27
C MET A 1 -28.60 11.20 63.57
N LYS A 2 -28.49 12.35 64.25
CA LYS A 2 -28.30 13.67 63.60
C LYS A 2 -26.99 13.85 62.81
N GLY A 3 -25.89 13.22 63.23
CA GLY A 3 -24.58 13.32 62.54
C GLY A 3 -24.49 12.54 61.22
N ALA A 4 -25.15 11.38 61.13
CA ALA A 4 -25.16 10.56 59.91
C ALA A 4 -25.97 11.20 58.78
N VAL A 5 -27.08 11.87 59.11
CA VAL A 5 -27.91 12.58 58.12
C VAL A 5 -27.17 13.80 57.57
N SER A 6 -26.43 14.54 58.40
CA SER A 6 -25.62 15.69 57.96
C SER A 6 -24.49 15.28 57.00
N SER A 7 -23.83 14.15 57.28
CA SER A 7 -22.75 13.63 56.42
C SER A 7 -23.28 13.10 55.08
N ALA A 8 -24.42 12.42 55.08
CA ALA A 8 -25.07 11.95 53.85
C ALA A 8 -25.57 13.10 52.97
N VAL A 9 -26.13 14.15 53.57
CA VAL A 9 -26.57 15.36 52.83
C VAL A 9 -25.36 16.11 52.26
N SER A 10 -24.24 16.18 52.98
CA SER A 10 -23.01 16.80 52.49
C SER A 10 -22.37 16.02 51.33
N LEU A 11 -22.42 14.68 51.38
CA LEU A 11 -21.92 13.81 50.31
C LEU A 11 -22.80 13.90 49.05
N LEU A 12 -24.13 13.96 49.22
CA LEU A 12 -25.09 14.14 48.14
C LEU A 12 -24.99 15.54 47.51
N ALA A 13 -24.79 16.58 48.32
CA ALA A 13 -24.55 17.92 47.82
C ALA A 13 -23.21 18.01 47.06
N GLY A 14 -22.14 17.40 47.57
CA GLY A 14 -20.83 17.37 46.90
C GLY A 14 -20.86 16.61 45.57
N THR A 15 -21.58 15.48 45.51
CA THR A 15 -21.75 14.71 44.26
C THR A 15 -22.63 15.45 43.25
N LEU A 16 -23.69 16.12 43.69
CA LEU A 16 -24.55 16.93 42.81
C LEU A 16 -23.79 18.13 42.25
N ILE A 17 -23.02 18.85 43.08
CA ILE A 17 -22.18 19.97 42.64
C ILE A 17 -21.10 19.47 41.67
N GLY A 18 -20.46 18.34 41.97
CA GLY A 18 -19.49 17.71 41.07
C GLY A 18 -20.09 17.33 39.73
N PHE A 19 -21.30 16.77 39.71
CA PHE A 19 -22.02 16.42 38.48
C PHE A 19 -22.41 17.66 37.68
N ILE A 20 -22.93 18.71 38.32
CA ILE A 20 -23.29 19.96 37.66
C ILE A 20 -22.04 20.65 37.08
N ALA A 21 -20.95 20.73 37.84
CA ALA A 21 -19.69 21.32 37.37
C ALA A 21 -19.11 20.53 36.18
N THR A 22 -19.10 19.20 36.26
CA THR A 22 -18.60 18.35 35.16
C THR A 22 -19.50 18.44 33.93
N SER A 23 -20.83 18.48 34.11
CA SER A 23 -21.80 18.64 33.04
C SER A 23 -21.69 20.01 32.36
N GLN A 24 -21.50 21.09 33.13
CA GLN A 24 -21.27 22.43 32.59
C GLN A 24 -19.92 22.54 31.86
N VAL A 25 -18.86 21.89 32.36
CA VAL A 25 -17.57 21.80 31.66
C VAL A 25 -17.69 20.99 30.36
N LEU A 26 -18.46 19.90 30.36
CA LEU A 26 -18.72 19.11 29.15
C LEU A 26 -19.61 19.85 28.14
N LEU A 27 -20.59 20.64 28.62
CA LEU A 27 -21.43 21.49 27.77
C LEU A 27 -20.62 22.65 27.17
N TRP A 28 -19.69 23.24 27.94
CA TRP A 28 -18.77 24.27 27.46
C TRP A 28 -17.75 23.71 26.46
N LEU A 29 -17.20 22.53 26.72
CA LEU A 29 -16.32 21.82 25.77
C LEU A 29 -17.06 21.40 24.49
N ASN A 30 -18.34 21.02 24.58
CA ASN A 30 -19.14 20.66 23.42
C ASN A 30 -19.67 21.87 22.64
N SER A 31 -19.86 23.04 23.28
CA SER A 31 -20.32 24.25 22.58
C SER A 31 -19.29 24.86 21.62
N GLU A 32 -18.02 24.43 21.70
CA GLU A 32 -16.94 24.84 20.78
C GLU A 32 -16.58 23.76 19.72
N THR A 33 -17.45 22.77 19.47
CA THR A 33 -17.21 21.77 18.42
C THR A 33 -18.01 22.03 17.15
N GLY A 34 -17.81 23.22 16.58
CA GLY A 34 -17.92 23.39 15.14
C GLY A 34 -16.63 22.88 14.49
N CYS A 35 -16.73 21.85 13.65
CA CYS A 35 -15.62 21.43 12.80
C CYS A 35 -15.25 22.54 11.80
N SER A 36 -14.29 23.40 12.16
CA SER A 36 -13.50 24.19 11.21
C SER A 36 -12.28 24.78 11.94
N ASP A 37 -11.11 24.49 11.38
CA ASP A 37 -9.83 25.16 11.59
C ASP A 37 -9.04 24.90 12.90
N ALA A 38 -7.75 24.64 12.67
CA ALA A 38 -6.69 24.53 13.65
C ALA A 38 -6.69 25.70 14.66
N PRO A 39 -6.13 25.55 15.87
CA PRO A 39 -6.08 26.63 16.84
C PRO A 39 -5.41 27.86 16.23
N HIS A 40 -6.25 28.86 15.95
CA HIS A 40 -5.82 30.19 15.59
C HIS A 40 -5.11 30.78 16.81
N GLU A 41 -3.77 30.79 16.79
CA GLU A 41 -3.02 31.78 17.55
C GLU A 41 -3.65 33.14 17.23
N THR A 42 -4.15 33.82 18.26
CA THR A 42 -4.70 35.15 18.20
C THR A 42 -3.60 36.10 17.74
N ALA A 43 -3.56 36.33 16.42
CA ALA A 43 -2.63 37.25 15.80
C ALA A 43 -2.91 38.67 16.30
N ILE A 44 -1.90 39.30 16.89
CA ILE A 44 -1.90 40.73 17.18
C ILE A 44 -2.11 41.48 15.86
N PRO A 45 -3.13 42.35 15.72
CA PRO A 45 -3.37 43.09 14.48
C PRO A 45 -2.19 44.03 14.20
N GLY A 46 -1.54 43.87 13.04
CA GLY A 46 -0.49 44.80 12.57
C GLY A 46 0.87 44.17 12.22
N ARG A 47 1.11 42.88 12.48
CA ARG A 47 2.28 42.18 11.92
C ARG A 47 1.89 41.40 10.65
N PRO A 48 2.58 41.59 9.51
CA PRO A 48 2.39 40.71 8.36
C PRO A 48 2.72 39.27 8.77
N LYS A 49 1.85 38.31 8.43
CA LYS A 49 2.08 36.87 8.67
C LYS A 49 3.38 36.47 7.97
N SER A 50 4.45 36.24 8.71
CA SER A 50 5.69 35.75 8.12
C SER A 50 5.55 34.31 7.68
N ARG A 51 6.06 34.01 6.48
CA ARG A 51 6.19 32.66 5.96
C ARG A 51 7.39 31.97 6.62
N LEU A 52 7.39 30.64 6.67
CA LEU A 52 8.38 29.92 7.46
C LEU A 52 9.80 30.00 6.86
N LEU A 53 9.96 29.66 5.58
CA LEU A 53 11.27 29.37 4.99
C LEU A 53 11.44 29.92 3.57
N PHE A 54 12.55 30.62 3.32
CA PHE A 54 13.07 30.92 1.98
C PHE A 54 14.30 30.05 1.72
N VAL A 55 14.31 29.29 0.63
CA VAL A 55 15.46 28.46 0.19
C VAL A 55 16.10 29.07 -1.04
N GLY A 56 17.38 29.46 -0.92
CA GLY A 56 18.25 29.84 -2.02
C GLY A 56 19.16 28.68 -2.42
N VAL A 57 18.95 28.16 -3.63
CA VAL A 57 19.79 27.10 -4.22
C VAL A 57 20.82 27.76 -5.11
N MET A 58 22.09 27.53 -4.81
CA MET A 58 23.20 27.99 -5.64
C MET A 58 23.44 27.00 -6.79
N THR A 59 23.49 27.52 -8.01
CA THR A 59 23.68 26.71 -9.22
C THR A 59 24.51 27.46 -10.27
N ALA A 60 24.65 26.86 -11.45
CA ALA A 60 25.31 27.40 -12.63
C ALA A 60 24.44 27.15 -13.87
N GLU A 61 24.63 27.92 -14.94
CA GLU A 61 23.83 27.83 -16.17
C GLU A 61 23.74 26.39 -16.71
N LYS A 62 24.86 25.67 -16.74
CA LYS A 62 24.95 24.27 -17.19
C LYS A 62 24.11 23.27 -16.36
N TYR A 63 23.71 23.61 -15.14
CA TYR A 63 22.94 22.74 -14.26
C TYR A 63 21.46 23.13 -14.16
N LEU A 64 21.04 24.22 -14.80
CA LEU A 64 19.65 24.66 -14.81
C LEU A 64 18.73 23.59 -15.41
N SER A 65 19.06 23.08 -16.59
CA SER A 65 18.25 22.07 -17.32
C SER A 65 18.33 20.66 -16.72
N THR A 66 19.20 20.42 -15.74
CA THR A 66 19.42 19.10 -15.14
C THR A 66 19.06 19.08 -13.65
N ARG A 67 19.93 19.63 -12.79
CA ARG A 67 19.77 19.58 -11.33
C ARG A 67 18.71 20.54 -10.80
N ALA A 68 18.66 21.77 -11.32
CA ALA A 68 17.69 22.75 -10.84
C ALA A 68 16.24 22.33 -11.17
N VAL A 69 16.02 21.85 -12.40
CA VAL A 69 14.74 21.22 -12.80
C VAL A 69 14.40 20.02 -11.92
N ALA A 70 15.38 19.16 -11.61
CA ALA A 70 15.13 18.00 -10.74
C ALA A 70 14.68 18.42 -9.34
N ILE A 71 15.32 19.45 -8.75
CA ILE A 71 14.89 20.04 -7.48
C ILE A 71 13.46 20.58 -7.60
N GLN A 72 13.19 21.38 -8.63
CA GLN A 72 11.88 21.99 -8.86
C GLN A 72 10.77 20.94 -9.01
N ARG A 73 11.04 19.83 -9.71
CA ARG A 73 10.07 18.74 -9.92
C ARG A 73 9.89 17.83 -8.70
N THR A 74 10.83 17.83 -7.75
CA THR A 74 10.82 16.94 -6.59
C THR A 74 10.52 17.72 -5.30
N TRP A 75 11.50 17.86 -4.41
CA TRP A 75 11.31 18.45 -3.09
C TRP A 75 10.98 19.96 -3.15
N GLY A 76 11.36 20.67 -4.23
CA GLY A 76 11.04 22.08 -4.41
C GLY A 76 9.54 22.37 -4.43
N LYS A 77 8.75 21.52 -5.09
CA LYS A 77 7.27 21.60 -5.12
C LYS A 77 6.62 21.40 -3.75
N ALA A 78 7.27 20.65 -2.86
CA ALA A 78 6.72 20.36 -1.53
C ALA A 78 6.91 21.51 -0.53
N LEU A 79 7.74 22.52 -0.87
CA LEU A 79 8.07 23.63 0.01
C LEU A 79 6.89 24.59 0.20
N ALA A 80 6.39 24.74 1.44
CA ALA A 80 5.35 25.72 1.77
C ALA A 80 5.89 27.18 1.88
N GLY A 81 7.03 27.45 1.24
CA GLY A 81 7.83 28.66 1.32
C GLY A 81 8.16 29.23 -0.05
N ARG A 82 9.35 29.82 -0.20
CA ARG A 82 9.85 30.27 -1.51
C ARG A 82 11.16 29.56 -1.83
N LEU A 83 11.26 29.08 -3.06
CA LEU A 83 12.47 28.53 -3.65
C LEU A 83 12.95 29.49 -4.73
N ALA A 84 14.26 29.77 -4.75
CA ALA A 84 14.90 30.52 -5.83
C ALA A 84 16.26 29.91 -6.17
N PHE A 85 16.56 29.85 -7.46
CA PHE A 85 17.83 29.36 -7.98
C PHE A 85 18.72 30.55 -8.32
N PHE A 86 19.94 30.58 -7.79
CA PHE A 86 20.89 31.68 -7.96
C PHE A 86 22.03 31.25 -8.87
N SER A 87 22.22 31.98 -9.96
CA SER A 87 23.22 31.68 -11.00
C SER A 87 23.96 32.96 -11.43
N SER A 88 24.90 32.84 -12.37
CA SER A 88 25.61 34.00 -12.95
C SER A 88 24.66 35.05 -13.52
N GLY A 89 25.16 36.28 -13.66
CA GLY A 89 24.39 37.39 -14.23
C GLY A 89 24.03 37.21 -15.71
N THR A 90 24.68 36.28 -16.41
CA THR A 90 24.43 35.98 -17.83
C THR A 90 23.50 34.80 -18.05
N SER A 91 23.23 34.01 -17.00
CA SER A 91 22.44 32.78 -17.10
C SER A 91 21.01 33.05 -17.54
N ARG A 92 20.52 32.27 -18.52
CA ARG A 92 19.13 32.35 -19.00
C ARG A 92 18.38 31.03 -18.80
N TRP A 93 17.06 31.14 -18.67
CA TRP A 93 16.15 30.00 -18.67
C TRP A 93 15.14 30.19 -19.80
N GLU A 94 15.16 29.29 -20.79
CA GLU A 94 14.42 29.44 -22.05
C GLU A 94 13.33 28.38 -22.26
N ASN A 95 13.07 27.53 -21.27
CA ASN A 95 12.05 26.50 -21.38
C ASN A 95 10.65 27.06 -21.05
N GLN A 96 9.72 26.97 -22.00
CA GLN A 96 8.34 27.44 -21.86
C GLN A 96 7.45 26.47 -21.08
N ASP A 97 7.79 25.18 -21.05
CA ASP A 97 6.95 24.14 -20.42
C ASP A 97 7.13 24.08 -18.90
N GLU A 98 8.17 24.71 -18.36
CA GLU A 98 8.50 24.63 -16.94
C GLU A 98 9.07 25.93 -16.40
N GLU A 99 8.38 26.54 -15.45
CA GLU A 99 8.82 27.77 -14.80
C GLU A 99 9.87 27.46 -13.72
N LEU A 100 11.07 28.03 -13.89
CA LEU A 100 12.16 27.96 -12.93
C LEU A 100 12.37 29.34 -12.28
N PRO A 101 12.27 29.48 -10.95
CA PRO A 101 12.45 30.78 -10.26
C PRO A 101 13.94 31.16 -10.21
N LEU A 102 14.50 31.52 -11.36
CA LEU A 102 15.90 31.89 -11.55
C LEU A 102 16.15 33.36 -11.15
N VAL A 103 17.19 33.58 -10.37
CA VAL A 103 17.75 34.89 -10.02
C VAL A 103 19.17 34.97 -10.55
N ALA A 104 19.35 35.72 -11.64
CA ALA A 104 20.65 36.00 -12.23
C ALA A 104 21.35 37.14 -11.45
N LEU A 105 22.45 36.81 -10.76
CA LEU A 105 23.16 37.78 -9.92
C LEU A 105 24.11 38.64 -10.76
N ARG A 106 23.82 39.95 -10.88
CA ARG A 106 24.64 40.89 -11.64
C ARG A 106 26.07 40.97 -11.10
N GLY A 107 27.07 40.92 -11.99
CA GLY A 107 28.48 41.03 -11.64
C GLY A 107 29.07 39.77 -10.96
N VAL A 108 28.40 38.63 -11.08
CA VAL A 108 28.85 37.31 -10.62
C VAL A 108 28.90 36.36 -11.81
N ASP A 109 29.96 35.57 -11.88
CA ASP A 109 30.15 34.49 -12.86
C ASP A 109 29.86 33.10 -12.24
N ASP A 110 29.95 32.07 -13.07
CA ASP A 110 29.80 30.66 -12.64
C ASP A 110 31.15 30.00 -12.31
N ALA A 111 32.22 30.79 -12.10
CA ALA A 111 33.54 30.28 -11.77
C ALA A 111 33.58 29.71 -10.35
N TYR A 112 34.35 28.64 -10.18
CA TYR A 112 34.66 28.07 -8.87
C TYR A 112 35.97 28.69 -8.34
N PRO A 113 36.03 29.13 -7.07
CA PRO A 113 35.03 28.99 -6.01
C PRO A 113 34.00 30.14 -5.92
N PRO A 114 32.74 29.86 -5.55
CA PRO A 114 31.62 30.79 -5.72
C PRO A 114 31.44 31.78 -4.56
N GLN A 115 32.53 32.36 -4.05
CA GLN A 115 32.53 33.21 -2.85
C GLN A 115 31.58 34.40 -2.97
N LYS A 116 31.72 35.16 -4.07
CA LYS A 116 30.88 36.32 -4.37
C LYS A 116 29.41 35.93 -4.54
N LYS A 117 29.14 34.78 -5.15
CA LYS A 117 27.78 34.27 -5.40
C LYS A 117 27.04 33.99 -4.09
N SER A 118 27.68 33.31 -3.14
CA SER A 118 27.09 33.00 -1.83
C SER A 118 26.67 34.26 -1.07
N PHE A 119 27.59 35.23 -0.96
CA PHE A 119 27.32 36.50 -0.29
C PHE A 119 26.23 37.32 -0.97
N LEU A 120 26.23 37.42 -2.31
CA LEU A 120 25.21 38.18 -3.03
C LEU A 120 23.84 37.48 -3.01
N MET A 121 23.79 36.15 -2.97
CA MET A 121 22.55 35.41 -2.74
C MET A 121 21.96 35.73 -1.35
N LEU A 122 22.78 35.68 -0.29
CA LEU A 122 22.33 36.06 1.06
C LEU A 122 21.87 37.52 1.12
N LYS A 123 22.60 38.42 0.45
CA LYS A 123 22.21 39.83 0.32
C LYS A 123 20.87 39.99 -0.41
N TYR A 124 20.66 39.28 -1.51
CA TYR A 124 19.39 39.33 -2.26
C TYR A 124 18.22 38.84 -1.41
N MET A 125 18.37 37.71 -0.73
CA MET A 125 17.32 37.18 0.16
C MET A 125 16.97 38.16 1.28
N HIS A 126 17.97 38.83 1.85
CA HIS A 126 17.78 39.89 2.84
C HIS A 126 17.06 41.10 2.24
N ASP A 127 17.63 41.72 1.20
CA ASP A 127 17.17 43.00 0.67
C ASP A 127 15.73 42.93 0.14
N HIS A 128 15.29 41.75 -0.34
CA HIS A 128 13.96 41.57 -0.91
C HIS A 128 12.96 40.86 0.02
N TYR A 129 13.41 40.02 0.95
CA TYR A 129 12.53 39.07 1.64
C TYR A 129 12.74 38.97 3.17
N LEU A 130 13.63 39.77 3.77
CA LEU A 130 13.96 39.66 5.20
C LEU A 130 12.73 39.62 6.11
N ASP A 131 11.81 40.57 5.93
CA ASP A 131 10.64 40.70 6.82
C ASP A 131 9.49 39.73 6.48
N GLN A 132 9.58 39.05 5.33
CA GLN A 132 8.56 38.11 4.85
C GLN A 132 8.79 36.68 5.37
N TYR A 133 10.03 36.30 5.71
CA TYR A 133 10.38 34.93 6.10
C TYR A 133 11.10 34.85 7.44
N GLU A 134 10.81 33.83 8.25
CA GLU A 134 11.48 33.60 9.54
C GLU A 134 12.86 32.95 9.40
N TRP A 135 13.00 32.08 8.40
CA TRP A 135 14.20 31.30 8.14
C TRP A 135 14.64 31.44 6.69
N PHE A 136 15.96 31.38 6.50
CA PHE A 136 16.60 31.43 5.20
C PHE A 136 17.58 30.27 5.11
N MET A 137 17.55 29.54 4.01
CA MET A 137 18.44 28.40 3.76
C MET A 137 19.28 28.69 2.52
N ARG A 138 20.60 28.53 2.64
CA ARG A 138 21.51 28.37 1.51
C ARG A 138 21.73 26.88 1.29
N CYS A 139 21.70 26.40 0.06
CA CYS A 139 22.20 25.06 -0.28
C CYS A 139 22.68 24.98 -1.74
N ASP A 140 23.29 23.86 -2.09
CA ASP A 140 23.80 23.59 -3.44
C ASP A 140 22.77 22.83 -4.30
N ASP A 141 22.96 22.83 -5.62
CA ASP A 141 22.04 22.18 -6.57
C ASP A 141 22.07 20.64 -6.55
N ASP A 142 22.94 20.03 -5.77
CA ASP A 142 23.00 18.58 -5.53
C ASP A 142 22.58 18.20 -4.11
N VAL A 143 21.74 19.00 -3.44
CA VAL A 143 21.10 18.61 -2.19
C VAL A 143 19.69 18.01 -2.42
N TYR A 144 19.33 17.00 -1.63
CA TYR A 144 17.94 16.59 -1.46
C TYR A 144 17.43 17.02 -0.07
N VAL A 145 16.29 17.71 -0.02
CA VAL A 145 15.73 18.23 1.24
C VAL A 145 14.42 17.51 1.62
N HIS A 146 14.37 17.03 2.86
CA HIS A 146 13.15 16.53 3.49
C HIS A 146 12.30 17.68 4.04
N VAL A 147 11.55 18.35 3.15
CA VAL A 147 10.79 19.56 3.49
C VAL A 147 9.92 19.40 4.74
N GLU A 148 9.05 18.40 4.83
CA GLU A 148 8.15 18.21 5.99
C GLU A 148 8.91 18.06 7.32
N ARG A 149 10.10 17.46 7.28
CA ARG A 149 10.94 17.28 8.48
C ARG A 149 11.70 18.56 8.81
N LEU A 150 12.22 19.24 7.79
CA LEU A 150 12.89 20.51 7.92
C LEU A 150 11.96 21.55 8.54
N GLU A 151 10.73 21.68 8.04
CA GLU A 151 9.76 22.62 8.58
C GLU A 151 9.39 22.32 10.05
N ARG A 152 9.21 21.04 10.41
CA ARG A 152 9.00 20.64 11.81
C ARG A 152 10.18 20.97 12.70
N PHE A 153 11.41 20.79 12.20
CA PHE A 153 12.62 21.19 12.90
C PHE A 153 12.67 22.70 13.11
N LEU A 154 12.43 23.49 12.06
CA LEU A 154 12.46 24.96 12.12
C LEU A 154 11.42 25.53 13.09
N ARG A 155 10.20 24.96 13.12
CA ARG A 155 9.15 25.36 14.07
C ARG A 155 9.48 25.04 15.53
N SER A 156 10.42 24.13 15.77
CA SER A 156 10.88 23.78 17.12
C SER A 156 12.00 24.69 17.65
N VAL A 157 12.55 25.57 16.80
CA VAL A 157 13.67 26.47 17.14
C VAL A 157 13.20 27.91 17.13
N ASN A 158 13.63 28.69 18.14
CA ASN A 158 13.26 30.11 18.23
C ASN A 158 14.00 30.95 17.16
N SER A 159 13.26 31.35 16.12
CA SER A 159 13.72 32.16 14.98
C SER A 159 14.01 33.63 15.32
N SER A 160 13.54 34.13 16.46
CA SER A 160 13.79 35.52 16.91
C SER A 160 15.19 35.72 17.49
N LYS A 161 15.94 34.64 17.75
CA LYS A 161 17.34 34.70 18.18
C LYS A 161 18.29 34.51 16.98
N PRO A 162 19.53 35.03 17.03
CA PRO A 162 20.53 34.68 16.04
C PRO A 162 20.78 33.16 16.05
N GLN A 163 20.54 32.51 14.93
CA GLN A 163 20.79 31.08 14.71
C GLN A 163 21.59 30.87 13.43
N TYR A 164 22.60 30.01 13.50
CA TYR A 164 23.43 29.59 12.38
C TYR A 164 23.60 28.08 12.45
N ILE A 165 22.79 27.36 11.66
CA ILE A 165 22.57 25.92 11.80
C ILE A 165 22.96 25.21 10.51
N GLY A 166 23.80 24.19 10.62
CA GLY A 166 24.24 23.34 9.52
C GLY A 166 25.20 22.29 10.06
N GLN A 167 25.85 21.54 9.17
CA GLN A 167 26.91 20.63 9.58
C GLN A 167 28.21 21.39 9.81
N ALA A 168 28.71 21.40 11.04
CA ALA A 168 29.95 22.08 11.38
C ALA A 168 31.18 21.39 10.73
N GLY A 169 32.02 22.18 10.08
CA GLY A 169 33.34 21.81 9.57
C GLY A 169 34.45 22.43 10.41
N LEU A 170 35.57 21.72 10.54
CA LEU A 170 36.81 22.17 11.20
C LEU A 170 37.99 22.29 10.22
N GLY A 171 37.76 22.05 8.93
CA GLY A 171 38.82 21.82 7.94
C GLY A 171 39.32 20.38 7.91
N ASN A 172 39.90 19.97 6.78
CA ASN A 172 40.52 18.65 6.63
C ASN A 172 41.86 18.59 7.38
N LYS A 173 42.33 17.38 7.74
CA LYS A 173 43.63 17.20 8.42
C LYS A 173 44.81 17.73 7.60
N GLU A 174 44.70 17.70 6.27
CA GLU A 174 45.71 18.22 5.33
C GLU A 174 45.69 19.76 5.21
N GLU A 175 44.60 20.41 5.64
CA GLU A 175 44.39 21.86 5.59
C GLU A 175 44.39 22.51 6.99
N PHE A 176 44.75 21.74 8.02
CA PHE A 176 44.82 22.21 9.40
C PHE A 176 45.89 23.32 9.49
N GLY A 177 45.45 24.56 9.70
CA GLY A 177 46.28 25.77 9.69
C GLY A 177 46.28 26.58 8.38
N GLN A 178 45.72 26.06 7.28
CA GLN A 178 45.61 26.78 6.00
C GLN A 178 44.34 27.64 5.90
N LEU A 179 43.30 27.28 6.66
CA LEU A 179 42.02 27.99 6.67
C LEU A 179 42.01 29.25 7.56
N SER A 180 43.12 29.54 8.26
CA SER A 180 43.21 30.67 9.21
C SER A 180 42.00 30.75 10.15
N LEU A 181 41.65 29.61 10.76
CA LEU A 181 40.61 29.49 11.78
C LEU A 181 41.30 29.31 13.13
N GLU A 182 40.80 29.98 14.16
CA GLU A 182 41.26 29.75 15.54
C GLU A 182 40.83 28.34 16.03
N PRO A 183 41.51 27.74 17.03
CA PRO A 183 41.22 26.37 17.49
C PRO A 183 39.78 26.12 17.96
N ASP A 184 39.05 27.16 18.35
CA ASP A 184 37.65 27.11 18.77
C ASP A 184 36.66 27.55 17.67
N GLU A 185 37.15 27.88 16.47
CA GLU A 185 36.32 28.32 15.35
C GLU A 185 35.82 27.17 14.48
N ASN A 186 34.56 27.31 14.06
CA ASN A 186 33.92 26.39 13.12
C ASN A 186 33.12 27.17 12.08
N PHE A 187 32.74 26.49 11.00
CA PHE A 187 31.86 27.01 9.96
C PHE A 187 30.81 25.96 9.59
N CYS A 188 29.68 26.38 9.02
CA CYS A 188 28.69 25.43 8.51
C CYS A 188 29.05 25.09 7.06
N MET A 189 29.25 23.81 6.76
CA MET A 189 29.55 23.36 5.41
C MET A 189 28.41 23.67 4.44
N GLY A 190 28.77 24.18 3.27
CA GLY A 190 27.82 24.72 2.28
C GLY A 190 26.87 23.71 1.66
N GLY A 191 27.40 22.57 1.22
CA GLY A 191 26.69 21.60 0.38
C GLY A 191 25.39 21.03 0.98
N PRO A 192 25.42 20.42 2.18
CA PRO A 192 24.21 19.90 2.85
C PRO A 192 23.19 21.00 3.18
N GLY A 193 23.59 22.25 3.11
CA GLY A 193 22.77 23.41 3.36
C GLY A 193 23.00 24.04 4.73
N VAL A 194 22.79 25.35 4.78
CA VAL A 194 23.04 26.21 5.93
C VAL A 194 21.82 27.08 6.19
N LEU A 195 21.31 27.03 7.41
CA LEU A 195 20.16 27.79 7.87
C LEU A 195 20.58 29.03 8.65
N PHE A 196 19.91 30.13 8.35
CA PHE A 196 20.04 31.42 9.00
C PHE A 196 18.66 31.81 9.52
N SER A 197 18.57 32.20 10.80
CA SER A 197 17.38 32.91 11.25
C SER A 197 17.32 34.31 10.64
N ARG A 198 16.13 34.91 10.59
CA ARG A 198 15.94 36.31 10.19
C ARG A 198 16.89 37.24 10.95
N GLU A 199 17.07 37.01 12.25
CA GLU A 199 17.97 37.79 13.10
C GLU A 199 19.42 37.71 12.63
N THR A 200 19.90 36.52 12.27
CA THR A 200 21.27 36.33 11.77
C THR A 200 21.51 37.09 10.47
N LEU A 201 20.61 36.99 9.50
CA LEU A 201 20.76 37.69 8.22
C LEU A 201 20.71 39.21 8.37
N ARG A 202 19.82 39.73 9.21
CA ARG A 202 19.71 41.18 9.45
C ARG A 202 21.00 41.79 9.99
N ARG A 203 21.73 41.05 10.82
CA ARG A 203 23.03 41.48 11.37
C ARG A 203 24.17 41.27 10.38
N LEU A 204 24.12 40.19 9.59
CA LEU A 204 25.20 39.82 8.66
C LEU A 204 25.26 40.74 7.43
N VAL A 205 24.13 40.94 6.75
CA VAL A 205 24.10 41.51 5.39
C VAL A 205 24.66 42.93 5.27
N PRO A 206 24.45 43.85 6.23
CA PRO A 206 25.07 45.18 6.21
C PRO A 206 26.60 45.14 6.08
N HIS A 207 27.25 44.05 6.51
CA HIS A 207 28.70 43.91 6.50
C HIS A 207 29.25 43.11 5.30
N VAL A 208 28.40 42.58 4.42
CA VAL A 208 28.79 41.74 3.27
C VAL A 208 29.82 42.44 2.38
N GLY A 209 29.65 43.73 2.10
CA GLY A 209 30.62 44.49 1.29
C GLY A 209 32.00 44.58 1.93
N SER A 210 32.08 44.56 3.28
CA SER A 210 33.36 44.55 4.01
C SER A 210 33.98 43.16 4.09
N CYS A 211 33.16 42.11 4.11
CA CYS A 211 33.61 40.71 4.11
C CYS A 211 34.17 40.32 2.74
N LEU A 212 33.52 40.71 1.64
CA LEU A 212 34.00 40.46 0.28
C LEU A 212 35.34 41.13 -0.05
N LYS A 213 35.69 42.23 0.63
CA LYS A 213 36.99 42.90 0.48
C LYS A 213 38.11 42.25 1.30
N ARG A 214 37.79 41.35 2.24
CA ARG A 214 38.72 40.74 3.20
C ARG A 214 38.48 39.23 3.30
N LEU A 215 38.73 38.54 2.20
CA LEU A 215 38.68 37.08 2.11
C LEU A 215 40.06 36.52 2.47
N TYR A 216 40.11 35.44 3.25
CA TYR A 216 41.36 34.82 3.73
C TYR A 216 41.60 33.42 3.17
N SER A 217 40.58 32.81 2.58
CA SER A 217 40.59 31.50 1.95
C SER A 217 39.82 31.56 0.64
N THR A 218 39.89 30.50 -0.15
CA THR A 218 39.11 30.32 -1.38
C THR A 218 37.75 29.65 -1.12
N HIS A 219 37.51 29.07 0.06
CA HIS A 219 36.29 28.33 0.38
C HIS A 219 35.14 29.25 0.75
N GLU A 220 33.97 29.16 0.09
CA GLU A 220 32.90 30.14 0.30
C GLU A 220 32.20 29.98 1.65
N ASP A 221 32.03 28.75 2.12
CA ASP A 221 31.38 28.43 3.38
C ASP A 221 32.21 28.84 4.60
N VAL A 222 33.53 28.74 4.50
CA VAL A 222 34.49 29.27 5.48
C VAL A 222 34.38 30.79 5.56
N GLU A 223 34.35 31.51 4.43
CA GLU A 223 34.25 32.98 4.42
C GLU A 223 32.91 33.48 4.95
N VAL A 224 31.80 32.81 4.60
CA VAL A 224 30.48 33.11 5.16
C VAL A 224 30.48 32.87 6.67
N GLY A 225 31.02 31.74 7.13
CA GLY A 225 31.17 31.43 8.55
C GLY A 225 32.00 32.48 9.30
N ARG A 226 33.14 32.90 8.75
CA ARG A 226 33.99 33.95 9.33
C ARG A 226 33.27 35.29 9.42
N CYS A 227 32.51 35.66 8.40
CA CYS A 227 31.71 36.89 8.40
C CYS A 227 30.59 36.84 9.46
N VAL A 228 29.91 35.69 9.61
CA VAL A 228 28.90 35.47 10.67
C VAL A 228 29.54 35.56 12.05
N ARG A 229 30.67 34.90 12.28
CA ARG A 229 31.39 34.94 13.55
C ARG A 229 31.78 36.37 13.92
N ARG A 230 32.38 37.10 12.98
CA ARG A 230 32.88 38.47 13.19
C ARG A 230 31.79 39.50 13.46
N HIS A 231 30.66 39.43 12.74
CA HIS A 231 29.63 40.48 12.77
C HIS A 231 28.36 40.11 13.53
N VAL A 232 28.04 38.82 13.64
CA VAL A 232 26.88 38.32 14.38
C VAL A 232 27.29 37.79 15.76
N GLY A 233 28.53 37.30 15.90
CA GLY A 233 29.08 36.82 17.18
C GLY A 233 28.74 35.37 17.52
N ILE A 234 28.16 34.59 16.59
CA ILE A 234 27.75 33.20 16.81
C ILE A 234 28.57 32.20 15.98
N PRO A 235 28.89 31.01 16.52
CA PRO A 235 29.50 29.93 15.74
C PRO A 235 28.44 29.12 14.97
N CYS A 236 28.88 28.23 14.08
CA CYS A 236 28.01 27.19 13.53
C CYS A 236 27.59 26.24 14.67
N THR A 237 26.35 25.76 14.60
CA THR A 237 25.78 24.87 15.62
C THR A 237 26.65 23.63 15.83
N TRP A 238 27.18 23.48 17.04
CA TRP A 238 28.06 22.37 17.42
C TRP A 238 27.28 21.24 18.10
N SER A 239 26.73 20.32 17.30
CA SER A 239 26.06 19.11 17.80
C SER A 239 26.42 17.91 16.94
N TYR A 240 26.77 16.79 17.59
CA TYR A 240 27.07 15.53 16.90
C TYR A 240 25.92 15.10 15.99
N GLU A 241 24.67 15.42 16.37
CA GLU A 241 23.49 15.05 15.60
C GLU A 241 23.46 15.77 14.24
N MET A 242 24.09 16.95 14.11
CA MET A 242 24.13 17.73 12.87
C MET A 242 24.77 16.94 11.72
N GLN A 243 25.73 16.06 12.00
CA GLN A 243 26.34 15.18 10.99
C GLN A 243 25.36 14.14 10.43
N THR A 244 24.33 13.79 11.21
CA THR A 244 23.29 12.83 10.79
C THR A 244 22.09 13.52 10.15
N ILE A 245 21.74 14.73 10.60
CA ILE A 245 20.57 15.46 10.07
C ILE A 245 20.91 16.32 8.85
N PHE A 246 22.07 16.97 8.80
CA PHE A 246 22.65 17.56 7.60
C PHE A 246 23.69 16.58 7.10
N TYR A 247 23.26 15.58 6.34
CA TYR A 247 24.14 14.47 6.00
C TYR A 247 25.03 14.84 4.81
N HIS A 248 26.35 14.79 5.03
CA HIS A 248 27.37 14.92 4.00
C HIS A 248 28.16 13.62 3.87
N ASN A 249 28.22 13.07 2.66
CA ASN A 249 29.06 11.90 2.39
C ASN A 249 30.48 12.30 1.94
N PHE A 250 31.46 12.19 2.85
CA PHE A 250 32.88 12.51 2.60
C PHE A 250 33.61 11.50 1.71
N PHE A 251 33.16 10.24 1.66
CA PHE A 251 33.85 9.16 0.94
C PHE A 251 32.97 8.68 -0.23
N GLY A 252 33.27 9.20 -1.42
CA GLY A 252 32.51 8.99 -2.66
C GLY A 252 32.27 7.54 -3.11
N GLU A 253 32.75 6.54 -2.37
CA GLU A 253 32.49 5.11 -2.61
C GLU A 253 31.05 4.69 -2.26
N VAL A 254 30.36 5.44 -1.39
CA VAL A 254 28.96 5.19 -1.02
C VAL A 254 28.04 6.18 -1.73
N ALA A 255 28.13 6.26 -3.05
CA ALA A 255 27.04 6.84 -3.81
C ALA A 255 25.75 6.07 -3.44
N LEU A 256 24.63 6.77 -3.29
CA LEU A 256 23.29 6.21 -3.00
C LEU A 256 22.78 5.20 -4.05
N LYS A 257 23.66 4.70 -4.93
CA LYS A 257 23.53 3.63 -5.94
C LYS A 257 22.70 2.46 -5.40
N GLY A 258 21.38 2.58 -5.51
CA GLY A 258 20.40 1.50 -5.39
C GLY A 258 20.00 1.07 -3.97
N ARG A 259 20.54 1.62 -2.88
CA ARG A 259 20.14 1.22 -1.50
C ARG A 259 19.58 2.40 -0.70
N VAL A 260 18.36 2.83 -1.04
CA VAL A 260 17.64 3.95 -0.37
C VAL A 260 17.17 3.60 1.05
N ARG A 261 17.09 2.30 1.41
CA ARG A 261 16.62 1.81 2.73
C ARG A 261 17.63 1.92 3.88
N ARG A 262 18.64 2.79 3.78
CA ARG A 262 19.69 2.93 4.80
C ARG A 262 19.25 3.85 5.94
N ARG A 263 19.69 3.55 7.16
CA ARG A 263 19.28 4.26 8.39
C ARG A 263 19.63 5.76 8.36
N GLU A 264 20.70 6.12 7.67
CA GLU A 264 21.20 7.49 7.51
C GLU A 264 20.22 8.31 6.65
N VAL A 265 19.77 7.75 5.52
CA VAL A 265 18.76 8.34 4.62
C VAL A 265 17.44 8.58 5.34
N HIS A 266 17.05 7.66 6.23
CA HIS A 266 15.84 7.81 7.03
C HIS A 266 15.93 8.83 8.17
N ARG A 267 17.12 9.32 8.54
CA ARG A 267 17.29 10.26 9.66
C ARG A 267 17.62 11.68 9.24
N SER A 268 18.14 11.86 8.03
CA SER A 268 18.50 13.16 7.48
C SER A 268 17.31 14.12 7.31
N LEU A 269 17.59 15.41 7.51
CA LEU A 269 16.84 16.55 7.00
C LEU A 269 17.30 16.91 5.58
N THR A 270 18.61 16.87 5.34
CA THR A 270 19.20 17.10 4.02
C THR A 270 20.21 16.01 3.69
N LEU A 271 20.29 15.65 2.41
CA LEU A 271 21.19 14.63 1.87
C LEU A 271 22.07 15.27 0.79
N HIS A 272 23.38 15.20 0.97
CA HIS A 272 24.35 15.73 0.03
C HIS A 272 25.60 14.83 -0.08
N PRO A 273 26.20 14.67 -1.27
CA PRO A 273 25.75 15.18 -2.57
C PRO A 273 24.87 14.18 -3.36
N VAL A 274 23.93 14.71 -4.14
CA VAL A 274 23.01 14.01 -5.06
C VAL A 274 23.22 14.57 -6.47
N LYS A 275 24.35 14.19 -7.08
CA LYS A 275 24.82 14.78 -8.35
C LYS A 275 24.01 14.36 -9.58
N ASP A 276 23.44 13.16 -9.57
CA ASP A 276 22.62 12.61 -10.66
C ASP A 276 21.14 12.92 -10.41
N PRO A 277 20.47 13.69 -11.30
CA PRO A 277 19.02 13.92 -11.23
C PRO A 277 18.18 12.65 -11.08
N ARG A 278 18.58 11.54 -11.71
CA ARG A 278 17.84 10.27 -11.63
C ARG A 278 17.79 9.73 -10.19
N GLU A 279 18.87 9.88 -9.44
CA GLU A 279 18.92 9.49 -8.03
C GLU A 279 18.04 10.40 -7.17
N MET A 280 17.97 11.70 -7.48
CA MET A 280 17.05 12.62 -6.81
C MET A 280 15.59 12.19 -6.96
N TYR A 281 15.17 11.79 -8.17
CA TYR A 281 13.83 11.24 -8.40
C TYR A 281 13.59 9.92 -7.67
N LYS A 282 14.56 9.00 -7.65
CA LYS A 282 14.44 7.73 -6.92
C LYS A 282 14.26 7.95 -5.42
N ILE A 283 15.05 8.84 -4.84
CA ILE A 283 14.93 9.23 -3.43
C ILE A 283 13.55 9.85 -3.19
N HIS A 284 13.11 10.77 -4.05
CA HIS A 284 11.80 11.40 -3.92
C HIS A 284 10.64 10.38 -3.99
N ALA A 285 10.66 9.49 -4.98
CA ALA A 285 9.66 8.44 -5.14
C ALA A 285 9.64 7.48 -3.94
N TYR A 286 10.81 7.13 -3.39
CA TYR A 286 10.92 6.30 -2.20
C TYR A 286 10.20 6.93 -0.99
N PHE A 287 10.47 8.21 -0.71
CA PHE A 287 9.83 8.92 0.38
C PHE A 287 8.34 9.22 0.12
N GLY A 288 7.97 9.47 -1.13
CA GLY A 288 6.56 9.55 -1.55
C GLY A 288 5.81 8.25 -1.28
N GLY A 289 6.43 7.09 -1.54
CA GLY A 289 5.87 5.78 -1.22
C GLY A 289 5.63 5.57 0.27
N PHE A 290 6.60 5.96 1.11
CA PHE A 290 6.45 5.92 2.57
C PHE A 290 5.29 6.81 3.05
N ARG A 291 5.17 8.02 2.49
CA ARG A 291 4.08 8.95 2.81
C ARG A 291 2.72 8.39 2.40
N ALA A 292 2.63 7.77 1.22
CA ALA A 292 1.42 7.10 0.76
C ALA A 292 1.02 5.96 1.70
N GLN A 293 1.97 5.16 2.18
CA GLN A 293 1.72 4.10 3.17
C GLN A 293 1.24 4.66 4.51
N GLU A 294 1.84 5.75 4.99
CA GLU A 294 1.41 6.42 6.22
C GLU A 294 -0.03 6.95 6.11
N LEU A 295 -0.38 7.59 4.99
CA LEU A 295 -1.74 8.08 4.75
C LEU A 295 -2.76 6.95 4.65
N ARG A 296 -2.42 5.83 4.00
CA ARG A 296 -3.27 4.63 3.97
C ARG A 296 -3.50 4.07 5.36
N GLN A 297 -2.46 3.98 6.18
CA GLN A 297 -2.59 3.54 7.57
C GLN A 297 -3.50 4.47 8.38
N ARG A 298 -3.38 5.78 8.17
CA ARG A 298 -4.27 6.77 8.81
C ARG A 298 -5.71 6.61 8.35
N SER A 299 -5.95 6.39 7.07
CA SER A 299 -7.28 6.12 6.52
C SER A 299 -7.91 4.87 7.15
N LEU A 300 -7.16 3.76 7.28
CA LEU A 300 -7.62 2.56 7.99
C LEU A 300 -7.98 2.84 9.46
N GLN A 301 -7.13 3.60 10.15
CA GLN A 301 -7.37 3.93 11.55
C GLN A 301 -8.66 4.72 11.70
N LEU A 302 -8.88 5.73 10.85
CA LEU A 302 -10.12 6.51 10.83
C LEU A 302 -11.34 5.62 10.51
N LEU A 303 -11.23 4.69 9.55
CA LEU A 303 -12.32 3.74 9.25
C LEU A 303 -12.67 2.85 10.45
N ARG A 304 -11.67 2.41 11.22
CA ARG A 304 -11.87 1.64 12.47
C ARG A 304 -12.52 2.48 13.55
N GLU A 305 -12.08 3.73 13.72
CA GLU A 305 -12.67 4.68 14.66
C GLU A 305 -14.13 4.98 14.30
N MET A 306 -14.44 5.17 13.00
CA MET A 306 -15.81 5.33 12.51
C MET A 306 -16.69 4.11 12.82
N ARG A 307 -16.18 2.89 12.60
CA ARG A 307 -16.92 1.65 12.91
C ARG A 307 -17.15 1.49 14.42
N TRP A 308 -16.13 1.75 15.23
CA TRP A 308 -16.25 1.69 16.68
C TRP A 308 -17.28 2.70 17.21
N ALA A 309 -17.24 3.93 16.68
CA ALA A 309 -18.25 4.94 16.99
C ALA A 309 -19.65 4.47 16.57
N ALA A 310 -19.83 3.98 15.33
CA ALA A 310 -21.12 3.49 14.86
C ALA A 310 -21.69 2.37 15.76
N GLN A 311 -20.86 1.40 16.16
CA GLN A 311 -21.23 0.33 17.09
C GLN A 311 -21.64 0.87 18.47
N ALA A 312 -20.90 1.84 19.02
CA ALA A 312 -21.20 2.44 20.31
C ALA A 312 -22.54 3.21 20.31
N TYR A 313 -22.93 3.78 19.18
CA TYR A 313 -24.20 4.50 19.00
C TYR A 313 -25.39 3.61 18.58
N GLY A 314 -25.22 2.28 18.54
CA GLY A 314 -26.28 1.36 18.11
C GLY A 314 -26.67 1.48 16.64
N GLY A 315 -25.83 2.14 15.83
CA GLY A 315 -26.01 2.30 14.39
C GLY A 315 -25.34 1.18 13.61
N CYS A 316 -26.06 0.68 12.59
CA CYS A 316 -25.64 -0.37 11.65
C CYS A 316 -25.70 -1.82 12.18
N ALA A 317 -26.47 -2.09 13.25
CA ALA A 317 -26.65 -3.45 13.78
C ALA A 317 -27.73 -4.27 13.04
N THR A 318 -28.65 -3.62 12.31
CA THR A 318 -29.75 -4.29 11.62
C THR A 318 -29.80 -3.96 10.13
N PRO A 319 -30.28 -4.89 9.28
CA PRO A 319 -30.41 -4.68 7.83
C PRO A 319 -31.22 -3.44 7.43
N ALA A 320 -32.15 -3.00 8.28
CA ALA A 320 -32.97 -1.80 8.04
C ALA A 320 -32.22 -0.47 8.20
N GLN A 321 -31.09 -0.43 8.90
CA GLN A 321 -30.27 0.78 9.09
C GLN A 321 -29.19 0.98 8.00
N ILE A 322 -29.07 0.03 7.06
CA ILE A 322 -28.09 0.05 5.96
C ILE A 322 -28.30 1.24 5.00
N GLN A 323 -29.49 1.85 5.00
CA GLN A 323 -29.84 2.98 4.12
C GLN A 323 -29.26 4.33 4.57
N SER A 324 -28.67 4.45 5.76
CA SER A 324 -27.97 5.68 6.13
C SER A 324 -26.70 5.82 5.27
N PRO A 325 -26.43 6.99 4.65
CA PRO A 325 -25.19 7.22 3.89
C PRO A 325 -23.93 6.92 4.72
N TRP A 326 -24.01 7.13 6.04
CA TRP A 326 -22.95 6.83 7.00
C TRP A 326 -22.68 5.32 7.17
N CYS A 327 -23.73 4.48 7.24
CA CYS A 327 -23.59 3.02 7.33
C CYS A 327 -23.22 2.39 5.97
N SER A 328 -23.72 2.95 4.86
CA SER A 328 -23.49 2.40 3.52
C SER A 328 -22.01 2.33 3.12
N GLY A 329 -21.18 3.31 3.56
CA GLY A 329 -19.74 3.32 3.32
C GLY A 329 -18.92 2.34 4.18
N ILE A 330 -19.50 1.89 5.31
CA ILE A 330 -18.87 0.92 6.23
C ILE A 330 -19.23 -0.53 5.86
N VAL A 331 -20.43 -0.75 5.28
CA VAL A 331 -20.99 -2.10 5.07
C VAL A 331 -20.85 -2.61 3.63
N ASN A 332 -20.97 -1.77 2.59
CA ASN A 332 -21.10 -2.29 1.21
C ASN A 332 -19.79 -2.69 0.49
N GLY A 333 -18.61 -2.48 1.10
CA GLY A 333 -17.34 -2.89 0.46
C GLY A 333 -16.13 -3.05 1.36
N SER A 334 -16.30 -3.00 2.69
CA SER A 334 -15.20 -2.72 3.63
C SER A 334 -15.28 -3.44 4.98
N SER A 335 -16.10 -4.49 5.11
CA SER A 335 -16.27 -5.19 6.40
C SER A 335 -14.95 -5.77 6.94
N SER A 336 -14.08 -6.34 6.10
CA SER A 336 -12.81 -6.92 6.56
C SER A 336 -11.69 -5.91 6.84
N LEU A 337 -11.69 -4.75 6.17
CA LEU A 337 -10.63 -3.73 6.31
C LEU A 337 -10.80 -2.84 7.53
N SER A 338 -12.07 -2.53 7.86
CA SER A 338 -12.44 -1.79 9.06
C SER A 338 -12.49 -2.66 10.31
N GLU A 339 -12.33 -3.98 10.18
CA GLU A 339 -12.16 -4.88 11.33
C GLU A 339 -10.82 -4.61 12.02
N MET A 340 -10.87 -4.67 13.34
CA MET A 340 -9.65 -4.75 14.12
C MET A 340 -8.91 -6.04 13.75
N PRO A 341 -7.58 -5.98 13.53
CA PRO A 341 -6.78 -7.18 13.42
C PRO A 341 -7.04 -8.03 14.67
N SER A 342 -7.45 -9.28 14.46
CA SER A 342 -7.70 -10.24 15.52
C SER A 342 -7.29 -11.60 15.01
N LEU A 343 -6.77 -12.41 15.92
CA LEU A 343 -6.45 -13.82 15.68
C LEU A 343 -7.71 -14.72 15.70
N THR A 344 -8.89 -14.13 15.90
CA THR A 344 -10.17 -14.84 16.06
C THR A 344 -11.16 -14.54 14.93
N LYS A 345 -10.67 -14.19 13.73
CA LYS A 345 -11.55 -13.86 12.59
C LYS A 345 -12.12 -15.10 11.91
N PHE A 346 -11.41 -16.21 11.96
CA PHE A 346 -11.85 -17.50 11.45
C PHE A 346 -12.56 -18.27 12.56
N PHE A 347 -13.81 -18.67 12.30
CA PHE A 347 -14.60 -19.55 13.17
C PHE A 347 -14.80 -20.87 12.43
N PRO A 348 -14.21 -21.99 12.91
CA PRO A 348 -14.42 -23.29 12.29
C PRO A 348 -15.88 -23.73 12.43
N GLY A 349 -16.45 -24.31 11.37
CA GLY A 349 -17.79 -24.91 11.43
C GLY A 349 -17.72 -26.29 12.09
N GLU A 350 -16.68 -27.04 11.80
CA GLU A 350 -16.39 -28.36 12.36
C GLU A 350 -14.96 -28.46 12.90
N ILE A 351 -14.65 -29.51 13.67
CA ILE A 351 -13.31 -29.73 14.23
C ILE A 351 -12.23 -29.82 13.13
N GLN A 352 -12.59 -30.36 11.97
CA GLN A 352 -11.68 -30.53 10.83
C GLN A 352 -11.30 -29.19 10.17
N ASP A 353 -12.14 -28.16 10.31
CA ASP A 353 -11.88 -26.82 9.79
C ASP A 353 -10.87 -26.04 10.65
N LEU A 354 -10.49 -26.58 11.82
CA LEU A 354 -9.65 -25.88 12.78
C LEU A 354 -8.25 -25.59 12.20
N LEU A 355 -7.98 -24.32 11.93
CA LEU A 355 -6.65 -23.88 11.52
C LEU A 355 -5.67 -24.01 12.70
N THR A 356 -4.69 -24.90 12.58
CA THR A 356 -3.69 -25.19 13.62
C THR A 356 -2.56 -24.16 13.64
N TRP A 357 -1.93 -24.00 14.81
CA TRP A 357 -0.77 -23.13 14.98
C TRP A 357 0.51 -23.96 14.94
N ASP A 358 1.43 -23.57 14.06
CA ASP A 358 2.77 -24.11 14.02
C ASP A 358 3.66 -23.35 15.00
N PHE A 359 4.35 -24.07 15.88
CA PHE A 359 5.30 -23.49 16.82
C PHE A 359 6.69 -23.41 16.21
N PHE A 360 7.40 -22.32 16.43
CA PHE A 360 8.79 -22.20 15.99
C PHE A 360 9.69 -21.54 17.03
N SER A 361 10.95 -21.98 17.03
CA SER A 361 12.05 -21.33 17.74
C SER A 361 13.30 -21.42 16.86
N LYS A 362 14.21 -22.36 17.14
CA LYS A 362 15.30 -22.76 16.22
C LYS A 362 14.84 -23.75 15.15
N SER A 363 13.82 -24.54 15.48
CA SER A 363 13.17 -25.50 14.59
C SER A 363 11.70 -25.15 14.45
N LEU A 364 11.09 -25.58 13.37
CA LEU A 364 9.66 -25.48 13.11
C LEU A 364 8.97 -26.78 13.50
N TYR A 365 7.86 -26.67 14.21
CA TYR A 365 7.07 -27.78 14.72
C TYR A 365 5.64 -27.68 14.21
N SER A 366 5.17 -28.72 13.55
CA SER A 366 3.86 -28.75 12.88
C SER A 366 3.24 -30.13 13.00
N ASP A 367 1.93 -30.20 13.25
CA ASP A 367 1.16 -31.45 13.30
C ASP A 367 0.64 -31.90 11.93
N GLN A 368 0.66 -30.99 10.94
CA GLN A 368 0.17 -31.23 9.58
C GLN A 368 1.15 -31.99 8.69
N VAL A 369 2.38 -32.23 9.16
CA VAL A 369 3.46 -32.83 8.38
C VAL A 369 3.96 -34.10 9.07
N THR A 370 4.24 -35.14 8.26
CA THR A 370 4.74 -36.44 8.74
C THR A 370 6.00 -36.35 9.60
N ASN A 371 6.86 -35.36 9.36
CA ASN A 371 7.98 -35.02 10.24
C ASN A 371 7.64 -33.78 11.09
N PRO A 372 7.20 -33.96 12.35
CA PRO A 372 6.70 -32.87 13.17
C PRO A 372 7.78 -31.92 13.68
N ARG A 373 9.08 -32.21 13.47
CA ARG A 373 10.19 -31.30 13.77
C ARG A 373 11.09 -31.15 12.56
N ARG A 374 11.09 -29.94 11.98
CA ARG A 374 11.89 -29.61 10.79
C ARG A 374 12.73 -28.37 10.99
N ARG A 375 13.74 -28.22 10.14
CA ARG A 375 14.50 -26.96 10.03
C ARG A 375 13.56 -25.90 9.45
N MET A 376 13.71 -24.66 9.92
CA MET A 376 12.98 -23.54 9.35
C MET A 376 13.44 -23.28 7.92
N GLU A 377 12.49 -23.21 6.99
CA GLU A 377 12.79 -22.98 5.58
C GLU A 377 13.09 -21.50 5.34
N THR A 378 13.89 -21.19 4.32
CA THR A 378 14.40 -19.84 4.07
C THR A 378 13.27 -18.82 3.88
N PHE A 379 12.15 -19.19 3.27
CA PHE A 379 11.03 -18.27 3.09
C PHE A 379 10.35 -17.90 4.42
N HIS A 380 10.26 -18.82 5.38
CA HIS A 380 9.75 -18.54 6.73
C HIS A 380 10.67 -17.56 7.46
N GLU A 381 11.98 -17.80 7.42
CA GLU A 381 12.98 -16.90 8.04
C GLU A 381 12.91 -15.49 7.44
N VAL A 382 12.81 -15.37 6.11
CA VAL A 382 12.67 -14.08 5.43
C VAL A 382 11.37 -13.39 5.80
N SER A 383 10.25 -14.12 5.86
CA SER A 383 8.95 -13.54 6.23
C SER A 383 8.97 -12.98 7.66
N ILE A 384 9.45 -13.77 8.62
CA ILE A 384 9.54 -13.36 10.04
C ILE A 384 10.45 -12.14 10.20
N ASN A 385 11.61 -12.12 9.53
CA ASN A 385 12.54 -10.99 9.59
C ASN A 385 11.94 -9.70 9.01
N ASN A 386 11.20 -9.79 7.90
CA ASN A 386 10.49 -8.64 7.33
C ASN A 386 9.43 -8.11 8.30
N VAL A 387 8.63 -9.00 8.89
CA VAL A 387 7.61 -8.64 9.89
C VAL A 387 8.22 -7.94 11.11
N ILE A 388 9.36 -8.45 11.63
CA ILE A 388 10.08 -7.83 12.75
C ILE A 388 10.62 -6.46 12.37
N SER A 389 11.19 -6.31 11.18
CA SER A 389 11.70 -5.03 10.68
C SER A 389 10.60 -3.97 10.67
N ASP A 390 9.44 -4.30 10.09
CA ASP A 390 8.29 -3.40 10.01
C ASP A 390 7.74 -3.05 11.41
N LEU A 391 7.66 -4.05 12.30
CA LEU A 391 7.25 -3.85 13.70
C LEU A 391 8.21 -2.91 14.44
N MET A 392 9.53 -3.09 14.27
CA MET A 392 10.54 -2.25 14.90
C MET A 392 10.50 -0.81 14.38
N GLU A 393 10.23 -0.61 13.09
CA GLU A 393 10.06 0.72 12.53
C GLU A 393 8.83 1.42 13.11
N LEU A 394 7.68 0.73 13.13
CA LEU A 394 6.42 1.25 13.69
C LEU A 394 6.58 1.60 15.17
N THR A 395 7.17 0.71 15.96
CA THR A 395 7.35 0.90 17.41
C THR A 395 8.29 2.07 17.69
N ASN A 396 9.41 2.16 16.95
CA ASN A 396 10.40 3.23 17.16
C ASN A 396 9.90 4.61 16.72
N ARG A 397 8.91 4.69 15.83
CA ARG A 397 8.31 5.97 15.41
C ARG A 397 7.80 6.76 16.62
N TYR A 398 7.06 6.10 17.51
CA TYR A 398 6.52 6.70 18.73
C TYR A 398 7.55 6.80 19.86
N SER A 399 8.45 5.81 20.00
CA SER A 399 9.47 5.85 21.06
C SER A 399 10.46 7.00 20.90
N LYS A 400 10.87 7.32 19.66
CA LYS A 400 11.81 8.42 19.38
C LYS A 400 11.26 9.79 19.77
N GLN A 401 9.97 10.04 19.54
CA GLN A 401 9.29 11.27 19.97
C GLN A 401 9.40 11.50 21.49
N ARG A 402 9.51 10.42 22.26
CA ARG A 402 9.65 10.44 23.72
C ARG A 402 11.11 10.35 24.20
N GLY A 403 12.10 10.46 23.30
CA GLY A 403 13.54 10.41 23.62
C GLY A 403 14.07 9.00 23.92
N ARG A 404 13.51 7.98 23.25
CA ARG A 404 13.78 6.56 23.51
C ARG A 404 13.97 5.78 22.21
N VAL A 405 14.75 4.71 22.26
CA VAL A 405 14.94 3.79 21.13
C VAL A 405 14.78 2.35 21.64
N ILE A 406 14.12 1.53 20.84
CA ILE A 406 13.94 0.10 21.08
C ILE A 406 14.70 -0.63 19.98
N GLU A 407 15.62 -1.51 20.36
CA GLU A 407 16.41 -2.32 19.44
C GLU A 407 15.99 -3.78 19.55
N PHE A 408 15.79 -4.45 18.42
CA PHE A 408 15.54 -5.88 18.38
C PHE A 408 16.83 -6.65 18.75
N LYS A 409 16.69 -7.74 19.51
CA LYS A 409 17.79 -8.65 19.83
C LYS A 409 17.57 -10.03 19.23
N ASP A 410 16.46 -10.67 19.58
CA ASP A 410 16.18 -12.04 19.15
C ASP A 410 14.69 -12.37 19.23
N VAL A 411 14.27 -13.41 18.52
CA VAL A 411 12.97 -14.08 18.73
C VAL A 411 13.22 -15.31 19.61
N LEU A 412 12.60 -15.35 20.79
CA LEU A 412 12.76 -16.49 21.69
C LEU A 412 11.99 -17.71 21.15
N TYR A 413 10.74 -17.48 20.78
CA TYR A 413 9.89 -18.41 20.05
C TYR A 413 8.72 -17.65 19.43
N GLY A 414 7.96 -18.34 18.59
CA GLY A 414 6.70 -17.83 18.09
C GLY A 414 5.76 -18.93 17.64
N TYR A 415 4.56 -18.50 17.29
CA TYR A 415 3.57 -19.32 16.62
C TYR A 415 3.22 -18.66 15.30
N HIS A 416 3.01 -19.46 14.26
CA HIS A 416 2.47 -18.99 13.00
C HIS A 416 1.28 -19.82 12.58
N ARG A 417 0.34 -19.20 11.88
CA ARG A 417 -0.81 -19.87 11.28
C ARG A 417 -1.18 -19.17 9.99
N LEU A 418 -1.57 -19.95 9.00
CA LEU A 418 -2.04 -19.42 7.72
C LEU A 418 -3.57 -19.44 7.69
N ASP A 419 -4.18 -18.27 7.58
CA ASP A 419 -5.60 -18.10 7.30
C ASP A 419 -5.77 -17.86 5.78
N PRO A 420 -6.38 -18.80 5.03
CA PRO A 420 -6.52 -18.69 3.57
C PRO A 420 -7.29 -17.44 3.12
N LEU A 421 -8.13 -16.85 3.96
CA LEU A 421 -8.95 -15.67 3.63
C LEU A 421 -8.27 -14.37 4.06
N HIS A 422 -7.54 -14.37 5.19
CA HIS A 422 -7.06 -13.14 5.81
C HIS A 422 -5.54 -12.93 5.74
N GLY A 423 -4.74 -13.97 5.56
CA GLY A 423 -3.29 -13.89 5.49
C GLY A 423 -2.58 -14.74 6.54
N ALA A 424 -1.36 -14.34 6.90
CA ALA A 424 -0.54 -15.03 7.89
C ALA A 424 -0.66 -14.35 9.26
N ASP A 425 -0.96 -15.14 10.29
CA ASP A 425 -0.98 -14.71 11.67
C ASP A 425 0.31 -15.12 12.38
N TYR A 426 0.85 -14.23 13.21
CA TYR A 426 2.05 -14.46 14.01
C TYR A 426 1.84 -14.05 15.46
N VAL A 427 2.30 -14.91 16.38
CA VAL A 427 2.50 -14.59 17.80
C VAL A 427 3.99 -14.69 18.07
N LEU A 428 4.66 -13.56 18.28
CA LEU A 428 6.11 -13.52 18.44
C LEU A 428 6.48 -13.14 19.86
N ASP A 429 7.35 -13.93 20.51
CA ASP A 429 7.99 -13.55 21.75
C ASP A 429 9.38 -12.95 21.46
N LEU A 430 9.46 -11.63 21.62
CA LEU A 430 10.61 -10.84 21.21
C LEU A 430 11.45 -10.44 22.42
N LEU A 431 12.76 -10.66 22.30
CA LEU A 431 13.76 -10.04 23.16
C LEU A 431 14.20 -8.71 22.53
N LEU A 432 14.00 -7.63 23.27
CA LEU A 432 14.27 -6.26 22.85
C LEU A 432 15.22 -5.58 23.84
N THR A 433 15.89 -4.51 23.39
CA THR A 433 16.69 -3.63 24.24
C THR A 433 16.11 -2.23 24.21
N TYR A 434 15.67 -1.75 25.37
CA TYR A 434 15.15 -0.41 25.56
C TYR A 434 16.28 0.54 25.97
N ARG A 435 16.49 1.60 25.20
CA ARG A 435 17.49 2.65 25.47
C ARG A 435 16.80 4.00 25.65
N LYS A 436 16.97 4.60 26.83
CA LYS A 436 16.48 5.95 27.15
C LYS A 436 17.65 6.93 27.12
N TYR A 437 17.51 7.99 26.31
CA TYR A 437 18.56 9.01 26.16
C TYR A 437 18.23 10.33 26.86
N ARG A 438 16.94 10.61 27.12
CA ARG A 438 16.49 11.83 27.79
C ARG A 438 16.40 11.63 29.31
N GLY A 439 17.07 12.46 30.11
CA GLY A 439 17.19 12.31 31.55
C GLY A 439 18.25 11.28 31.95
N ARG A 440 18.02 10.49 33.01
CA ARG A 440 18.95 9.42 33.41
C ARG A 440 19.05 8.36 32.29
N LYS A 441 20.23 8.24 31.68
CA LYS A 441 20.52 7.23 30.66
C LYS A 441 20.29 5.85 31.25
N MET A 442 19.57 5.01 30.52
CA MET A 442 19.20 3.67 30.98
C MET A 442 19.07 2.73 29.80
N THR A 443 19.61 1.52 29.95
CA THR A 443 19.49 0.43 29.00
C THR A 443 18.91 -0.77 29.73
N LEU A 444 17.79 -1.31 29.25
CA LEU A 444 17.12 -2.47 29.85
C LEU A 444 16.78 -3.50 28.77
N PRO A 445 17.07 -4.79 28.99
CA PRO A 445 16.46 -5.84 28.19
C PRO A 445 14.96 -5.91 28.52
N VAL A 446 14.14 -6.06 27.49
CA VAL A 446 12.68 -6.12 27.62
C VAL A 446 12.19 -7.29 26.77
N ARG A 447 11.41 -8.19 27.38
CA ARG A 447 10.69 -9.25 26.68
C ARG A 447 9.27 -8.78 26.36
N ARG A 448 8.80 -8.96 25.13
CA ARG A 448 7.45 -8.57 24.70
C ARG A 448 6.86 -9.55 23.72
N HIS A 449 5.59 -9.88 23.93
CA HIS A 449 4.77 -10.55 22.93
C HIS A 449 4.22 -9.54 21.92
N ALA A 450 4.34 -9.87 20.64
CA ALA A 450 3.73 -9.15 19.53
C ALA A 450 2.74 -10.07 18.80
N TYR A 451 1.52 -9.58 18.59
CA TYR A 451 0.46 -10.26 17.85
C TYR A 451 0.29 -9.54 16.53
N ILE A 452 0.57 -10.22 15.43
CA ILE A 452 0.71 -9.61 14.12
C ILE A 452 -0.13 -10.38 13.12
N GLN A 453 -0.84 -9.65 12.28
CA GLN A 453 -1.55 -10.19 11.14
C GLN A 453 -0.97 -9.56 9.88
N GLN A 454 -0.44 -10.40 9.00
CA GLN A 454 0.15 -10.01 7.73
C GLN A 454 -0.79 -10.41 6.59
N PRO A 455 -1.45 -9.46 5.91
CA PRO A 455 -2.27 -9.78 4.75
C PRO A 455 -1.41 -10.30 3.59
N PHE A 456 -1.97 -11.16 2.74
CA PHE A 456 -1.29 -11.71 1.55
C PHE A 456 -0.80 -10.65 0.57
N SER A 457 -1.48 -9.50 0.53
CA SER A 457 -1.10 -8.38 -0.32
C SER A 457 -1.07 -7.08 0.47
N GLN A 458 -0.29 -6.12 -0.04
CA GLN A 458 -0.32 -4.76 0.50
C GLN A 458 -1.72 -4.20 0.34
N LEU A 459 -2.22 -3.59 1.41
CA LEU A 459 -3.51 -2.93 1.32
C LEU A 459 -3.49 -1.84 0.25
N ARG A 460 -4.36 -2.00 -0.74
CA ARG A 460 -4.66 -0.97 -1.73
C ARG A 460 -6.03 -0.39 -1.45
N ILE A 461 -6.04 0.81 -0.86
CA ILE A 461 -7.25 1.63 -0.78
C ILE A 461 -7.41 2.29 -2.14
N ARG A 462 -8.52 2.01 -2.82
CA ARG A 462 -8.89 2.68 -4.06
C ARG A 462 -10.19 3.42 -3.81
N GLU A 463 -10.21 4.70 -4.16
CA GLU A 463 -11.44 5.46 -4.22
C GLU A 463 -12.32 4.86 -5.31
N VAL A 464 -13.40 4.20 -4.91
CA VAL A 464 -14.42 3.77 -5.85
C VAL A 464 -15.23 5.03 -6.10
N ALA A 465 -15.03 5.67 -7.25
CA ALA A 465 -15.80 6.83 -7.62
C ALA A 465 -17.28 6.49 -7.50
N SER A 466 -18.00 7.22 -6.64
CA SER A 466 -19.45 7.15 -6.48
C SER A 466 -20.21 7.51 -7.79
N GLN A 467 -19.47 7.92 -8.82
CA GLN A 467 -19.97 8.47 -10.08
C GLN A 467 -19.97 7.46 -11.24
N LYS A 468 -20.51 6.26 -11.05
CA LYS A 468 -21.21 5.62 -12.18
C LYS A 468 -22.70 5.69 -11.87
N THR A 469 -23.36 6.68 -12.45
CA THR A 469 -24.83 6.85 -12.42
C THR A 469 -25.57 5.60 -12.92
N ARG A 470 -24.88 4.67 -13.58
CA ARG A 470 -25.35 3.31 -13.92
C ARG A 470 -24.37 2.23 -13.43
N ARG A 471 -24.90 1.23 -12.72
CA ARG A 471 -24.18 -0.01 -12.39
C ARG A 471 -23.78 -0.71 -13.70
N PRO A 472 -22.49 -0.98 -13.96
CA PRO A 472 -22.09 -1.65 -15.19
C PRO A 472 -22.65 -3.07 -15.22
N VAL A 473 -23.24 -3.43 -16.37
CA VAL A 473 -23.83 -4.75 -16.59
C VAL A 473 -22.72 -5.79 -16.72
N VAL A 474 -22.80 -6.87 -15.95
CA VAL A 474 -21.88 -8.02 -16.08
C VAL A 474 -22.45 -8.97 -17.12
N ARG A 475 -21.71 -9.19 -18.20
CA ARG A 475 -22.13 -10.00 -19.34
C ARG A 475 -21.48 -11.38 -19.25
N PHE A 476 -22.22 -12.34 -18.72
CA PHE A 476 -21.78 -13.72 -18.65
C PHE A 476 -21.70 -14.32 -20.05
N VAL A 477 -20.56 -14.92 -20.40
CA VAL A 477 -20.38 -15.70 -21.62
C VAL A 477 -20.11 -17.13 -21.21
N LEU A 478 -21.07 -18.00 -21.50
CA LEU A 478 -21.07 -19.39 -21.08
C LEU A 478 -20.98 -20.32 -22.31
N PRO A 479 -19.89 -21.08 -22.48
CA PRO A 479 -19.84 -22.15 -23.46
C PRO A 479 -20.60 -23.38 -22.95
N LEU A 480 -21.48 -23.96 -23.77
CA LEU A 480 -22.30 -25.11 -23.41
C LEU A 480 -22.26 -26.20 -24.48
N CYS A 481 -22.06 -27.45 -24.05
CA CYS A 481 -22.19 -28.65 -24.87
C CYS A 481 -22.67 -29.80 -23.97
N GLY A 482 -23.89 -30.29 -24.20
CA GLY A 482 -24.55 -31.28 -23.33
C GLY A 482 -24.70 -30.79 -21.88
N ARG A 483 -24.62 -31.72 -20.90
CA ARG A 483 -24.63 -31.45 -19.44
C ARG A 483 -25.91 -30.80 -18.89
N ARG A 484 -27.09 -31.32 -19.26
CA ARG A 484 -28.40 -30.81 -18.81
C ARG A 484 -28.47 -30.52 -17.30
N ALA A 485 -28.19 -31.51 -16.45
CA ALA A 485 -28.33 -31.36 -14.99
C ALA A 485 -27.41 -30.27 -14.42
N THR A 486 -26.19 -30.16 -14.94
CA THR A 486 -25.24 -29.10 -14.56
C THR A 486 -25.75 -27.72 -15.00
N PHE A 487 -26.29 -27.62 -16.23
CA PHE A 487 -26.85 -26.39 -16.74
C PHE A 487 -28.08 -25.94 -15.94
N GLU A 488 -28.95 -26.86 -15.54
CA GLU A 488 -30.08 -26.55 -14.64
C GLU A 488 -29.58 -25.97 -13.30
N ARG A 489 -28.52 -26.54 -12.72
CA ARG A 489 -27.91 -26.01 -11.48
C ARG A 489 -27.39 -24.58 -11.72
N PHE A 490 -26.64 -24.36 -12.80
CA PHE A 490 -26.14 -23.04 -13.16
C PHE A 490 -27.27 -22.02 -13.30
N LEU A 491 -28.36 -22.37 -13.99
CA LEU A 491 -29.51 -21.50 -14.16
C LEU A 491 -30.22 -21.18 -12.84
N ARG A 492 -30.33 -22.14 -11.91
CA ARG A 492 -30.86 -21.87 -10.55
C ARG A 492 -29.97 -20.88 -9.80
N THR A 493 -28.64 -21.03 -9.87
CA THR A 493 -27.70 -20.06 -9.29
C THR A 493 -27.81 -18.68 -9.95
N PHE A 494 -27.87 -18.63 -11.28
CA PHE A 494 -28.04 -17.39 -12.02
C PHE A 494 -29.36 -16.68 -11.67
N ARG A 495 -30.46 -17.41 -11.54
CA ARG A 495 -31.75 -16.89 -11.10
C ARG A 495 -31.66 -16.24 -9.72
N ALA A 496 -31.17 -16.98 -8.73
CA ALA A 496 -31.08 -16.51 -7.35
C ALA A 496 -30.17 -15.28 -7.19
N VAL A 497 -29.06 -15.22 -7.93
CA VAL A 497 -28.07 -14.13 -7.78
C VAL A 497 -28.37 -12.94 -8.69
N CYS A 498 -28.76 -13.17 -9.94
CA CYS A 498 -28.84 -12.14 -10.96
C CYS A 498 -30.26 -11.66 -11.25
N LEU A 499 -31.27 -12.55 -11.20
CA LEU A 499 -32.65 -12.22 -11.57
C LEU A 499 -33.47 -11.79 -10.35
N GLU A 500 -33.52 -12.62 -9.31
CA GLU A 500 -34.27 -12.31 -8.07
C GLU A 500 -33.65 -11.12 -7.31
N GLY A 501 -32.33 -10.97 -7.37
CA GLY A 501 -31.61 -9.83 -6.79
C GLY A 501 -31.70 -8.53 -7.58
N ASP A 502 -32.37 -8.52 -8.75
CA ASP A 502 -32.38 -7.45 -9.75
C ASP A 502 -30.98 -6.86 -10.01
N ASP A 503 -29.99 -7.74 -10.11
CA ASP A 503 -28.61 -7.34 -10.28
C ASP A 503 -28.34 -7.10 -11.76
N ALA A 504 -27.57 -6.06 -12.12
CA ALA A 504 -27.32 -5.69 -13.51
C ALA A 504 -26.43 -6.74 -14.21
N CYS A 505 -27.03 -7.84 -14.67
CA CYS A 505 -26.38 -8.97 -15.32
C CYS A 505 -27.20 -9.48 -16.50
N THR A 506 -26.51 -10.10 -17.46
CA THR A 506 -27.10 -10.87 -18.56
C THR A 506 -26.26 -12.12 -18.83
N LEU A 507 -26.88 -13.16 -19.36
CA LEU A 507 -26.28 -14.43 -19.73
C LEU A 507 -26.37 -14.64 -21.23
N LEU A 508 -25.24 -14.86 -21.88
CA LEU A 508 -25.17 -15.33 -23.26
C LEU A 508 -24.57 -16.73 -23.27
N VAL A 509 -25.35 -17.70 -23.71
CA VAL A 509 -24.97 -19.10 -23.80
C VAL A 509 -24.60 -19.41 -25.24
N VAL A 510 -23.36 -19.84 -25.47
CA VAL A 510 -22.91 -20.33 -26.79
C VAL A 510 -23.03 -21.84 -26.81
N GLN A 511 -24.06 -22.34 -27.49
CA GLN A 511 -24.47 -23.73 -27.46
C GLN A 511 -23.94 -24.51 -28.66
N PHE A 512 -23.21 -25.59 -28.40
CA PHE A 512 -22.75 -26.56 -29.39
C PHE A 512 -23.58 -27.83 -29.31
N ARG A 513 -23.77 -28.48 -30.46
CA ARG A 513 -24.47 -29.76 -30.56
C ARG A 513 -23.58 -30.92 -30.13
N HIS A 514 -24.15 -31.87 -29.40
CA HIS A 514 -23.43 -33.08 -29.03
C HIS A 514 -23.53 -34.11 -30.17
N GLN A 515 -22.41 -34.66 -30.66
CA GLN A 515 -22.40 -35.51 -31.86
C GLN A 515 -22.94 -36.94 -31.62
N THR A 516 -23.03 -37.40 -30.37
CA THR A 516 -23.24 -38.81 -30.02
C THR A 516 -24.46 -39.09 -29.14
N GLU A 517 -25.19 -38.07 -28.66
CA GLU A 517 -26.43 -38.27 -27.88
C GLU A 517 -27.66 -37.99 -28.76
N ALA A 518 -28.66 -38.87 -28.71
CA ALA A 518 -29.93 -38.71 -29.42
C ALA A 518 -30.82 -37.59 -28.84
N ASP A 519 -30.55 -37.19 -27.59
CA ASP A 519 -31.11 -36.01 -26.92
C ASP A 519 -30.09 -34.86 -27.00
N ASP A 520 -30.07 -34.13 -28.11
CA ASP A 520 -29.36 -32.86 -28.15
C ASP A 520 -30.06 -31.90 -27.17
N LEU A 521 -29.34 -31.46 -26.14
CA LEU A 521 -29.87 -30.56 -25.14
C LEU A 521 -30.40 -29.29 -25.82
N GLU A 522 -31.70 -29.04 -25.81
CA GLU A 522 -32.23 -27.75 -26.26
C GLU A 522 -32.14 -26.76 -25.10
N GLY A 523 -31.05 -25.96 -25.08
CA GLY A 523 -30.72 -25.11 -23.93
C GLY A 523 -31.80 -24.07 -23.64
N THR A 524 -32.49 -23.60 -24.68
CA THR A 524 -33.62 -22.68 -24.57
C THR A 524 -34.79 -23.31 -23.82
N LEU A 525 -35.17 -24.57 -24.13
CA LEU A 525 -36.24 -25.26 -23.41
C LEU A 525 -35.90 -25.46 -21.94
N VAL A 526 -34.65 -25.81 -21.62
CA VAL A 526 -34.22 -25.97 -20.22
C VAL A 526 -34.23 -24.65 -19.48
N ALA A 527 -33.87 -23.54 -20.13
CA ALA A 527 -33.99 -22.22 -19.54
C ALA A 527 -35.45 -21.82 -19.30
N GLU A 528 -36.35 -22.08 -20.25
CA GLU A 528 -37.79 -21.85 -20.09
C GLU A 528 -38.38 -22.69 -18.94
N GLU A 529 -37.94 -23.95 -18.79
CA GLU A 529 -38.38 -24.84 -17.71
C GLU A 529 -37.88 -24.39 -16.33
N VAL A 530 -36.59 -24.04 -16.19
CA VAL A 530 -35.98 -23.73 -14.89
C VAL A 530 -36.25 -22.30 -14.43
N LEU A 531 -36.21 -21.34 -15.35
CA LEU A 531 -36.42 -19.92 -15.03
C LEU A 531 -37.91 -19.55 -15.03
N GLY A 532 -38.74 -20.25 -15.80
CA GLY A 532 -40.19 -20.04 -15.83
C GLY A 532 -40.56 -18.58 -16.11
N VAL A 533 -41.28 -17.97 -15.17
CA VAL A 533 -41.71 -16.55 -15.27
C VAL A 533 -40.57 -15.54 -15.27
N ASP A 534 -39.38 -15.93 -14.77
CA ASP A 534 -38.20 -15.07 -14.73
C ASP A 534 -37.38 -15.14 -16.02
N TYR A 535 -37.78 -15.98 -16.98
CA TYR A 535 -37.12 -16.07 -18.28
C TYR A 535 -37.38 -14.81 -19.12
N ASP A 536 -36.35 -13.98 -19.24
CA ASP A 536 -36.35 -12.82 -20.13
C ASP A 536 -35.34 -13.03 -21.27
N ARG A 537 -35.84 -13.07 -22.52
CA ARG A 537 -35.02 -13.20 -23.73
C ARG A 537 -34.04 -12.04 -23.92
N GLY A 538 -34.27 -10.89 -23.30
CA GLY A 538 -33.32 -9.77 -23.27
C GLY A 538 -32.18 -9.94 -22.26
N ARG A 539 -32.33 -10.84 -21.28
CA ARG A 539 -31.31 -11.12 -20.25
C ARG A 539 -30.64 -12.48 -20.41
N VAL A 540 -31.28 -13.45 -21.07
CA VAL A 540 -30.73 -14.78 -21.35
C VAL A 540 -30.83 -15.07 -22.85
N GLU A 541 -29.70 -14.99 -23.54
CA GLU A 541 -29.58 -15.21 -24.99
C GLU A 541 -28.86 -16.53 -25.30
N PHE A 542 -29.29 -17.22 -26.36
CA PHE A 542 -28.64 -18.42 -26.87
C PHE A 542 -28.08 -18.17 -28.27
N VAL A 543 -26.83 -18.55 -28.49
CA VAL A 543 -26.14 -18.43 -29.77
C VAL A 543 -25.65 -19.82 -30.20
N PRO A 544 -25.96 -20.28 -31.42
CA PRO A 544 -25.46 -21.56 -31.91
C PRO A 544 -23.96 -21.47 -32.22
N GLY A 545 -23.19 -22.39 -31.63
CA GLY A 545 -21.81 -22.70 -32.02
C GLY A 545 -21.77 -23.53 -33.29
N SER A 546 -20.64 -23.49 -34.00
CA SER A 546 -20.44 -24.25 -35.25
C SER A 546 -19.29 -25.23 -35.13
N GLY A 547 -19.46 -26.43 -35.70
CA GLY A 547 -18.45 -27.49 -35.66
C GLY A 547 -18.36 -28.23 -34.33
N GLU A 548 -17.21 -28.86 -34.08
CA GLU A 548 -16.88 -29.48 -32.79
C GLU A 548 -16.77 -28.45 -31.68
N PHE A 549 -17.16 -28.84 -30.47
CA PHE A 549 -17.05 -27.99 -29.30
C PHE A 549 -15.59 -27.53 -29.08
N SER A 550 -15.41 -26.21 -29.07
CA SER A 550 -14.17 -25.55 -28.66
C SER A 550 -14.51 -24.41 -27.71
N ARG A 551 -13.98 -24.48 -26.49
CA ARG A 551 -14.18 -23.46 -25.46
C ARG A 551 -13.67 -22.09 -25.92
N ALA A 552 -12.49 -22.04 -26.55
CA ALA A 552 -11.92 -20.80 -27.09
C ALA A 552 -12.82 -20.18 -28.17
N ALA A 553 -13.27 -20.99 -29.13
CA ALA A 553 -14.15 -20.53 -30.21
C ALA A 553 -15.51 -20.05 -29.67
N ALA A 554 -16.05 -20.74 -28.67
CA ALA A 554 -17.29 -20.38 -28.02
C ALA A 554 -17.20 -19.01 -27.31
N LEU A 555 -16.15 -18.82 -26.51
CA LEU A 555 -15.92 -17.57 -25.77
C LEU A 555 -15.64 -16.40 -26.71
N GLU A 556 -14.88 -16.59 -27.79
CA GLU A 556 -14.61 -15.55 -28.78
C GLU A 556 -15.89 -15.17 -29.55
N LEU A 557 -16.68 -16.16 -29.97
CA LEU A 557 -17.97 -15.93 -30.62
C LEU A 557 -18.93 -15.16 -29.69
N GLY A 558 -19.03 -15.57 -28.42
CA GLY A 558 -19.85 -14.88 -27.43
C GLY A 558 -19.38 -13.45 -27.16
N ALA A 559 -18.07 -13.24 -27.02
CA ALA A 559 -17.48 -11.92 -26.85
C ALA A 559 -17.74 -11.01 -28.06
N SER A 560 -17.79 -11.55 -29.28
CA SER A 560 -18.05 -10.78 -30.51
C SER A 560 -19.45 -10.16 -30.57
N ARG A 561 -20.41 -10.64 -29.76
CA ARG A 561 -21.78 -10.11 -29.70
C ARG A 561 -21.90 -8.80 -28.90
N PHE A 562 -20.86 -8.43 -28.17
CA PHE A 562 -20.87 -7.29 -27.27
C PHE A 562 -20.07 -6.11 -27.83
N SER A 563 -20.47 -4.90 -27.40
CA SER A 563 -19.83 -3.65 -27.78
C SER A 563 -18.55 -3.39 -26.98
N ALA A 564 -17.69 -2.49 -27.48
CA ALA A 564 -16.33 -2.30 -26.99
C ALA A 564 -16.19 -1.96 -25.50
N GLU A 565 -17.16 -1.27 -24.91
CA GLU A 565 -17.11 -0.83 -23.50
C GLU A 565 -17.81 -1.81 -22.53
N GLU A 566 -18.27 -2.97 -23.01
CA GLU A 566 -18.98 -3.92 -22.17
C GLU A 566 -18.04 -4.80 -21.35
N LEU A 567 -18.49 -5.08 -20.12
CA LEU A 567 -17.78 -5.91 -19.16
C LEU A 567 -18.18 -7.37 -19.38
N LEU A 568 -17.24 -8.18 -19.85
CA LEU A 568 -17.43 -9.60 -20.08
C LEU A 568 -16.98 -10.40 -18.85
N PHE A 569 -17.67 -11.49 -18.57
CA PHE A 569 -17.27 -12.49 -17.60
C PHE A 569 -17.36 -13.87 -18.22
N PHE A 570 -16.20 -14.50 -18.45
CA PHE A 570 -16.10 -15.86 -18.96
C PHE A 570 -16.24 -16.83 -17.80
N VAL A 571 -17.18 -17.76 -17.92
CA VAL A 571 -17.53 -18.71 -16.87
C VAL A 571 -17.77 -20.09 -17.47
N ASP A 572 -17.60 -21.14 -16.67
CA ASP A 572 -17.96 -22.50 -17.05
C ASP A 572 -19.31 -22.91 -16.42
N VAL A 573 -19.97 -23.91 -16.99
CA VAL A 573 -21.30 -24.35 -16.54
C VAL A 573 -21.25 -25.00 -15.14
N ASP A 574 -20.09 -25.50 -14.72
CA ASP A 574 -19.88 -26.16 -13.43
C ASP A 574 -19.66 -25.18 -12.26
N MET A 575 -19.74 -23.87 -12.51
CA MET A 575 -19.51 -22.84 -11.51
C MET A 575 -20.76 -22.53 -10.67
N VAL A 576 -20.56 -22.34 -9.38
CA VAL A 576 -21.52 -21.72 -8.46
C VAL A 576 -20.92 -20.42 -7.95
N PHE A 577 -21.75 -19.38 -7.86
CA PHE A 577 -21.30 -18.04 -7.46
C PHE A 577 -22.29 -17.28 -6.59
N ASP A 578 -21.80 -16.25 -5.89
CA ASP A 578 -22.59 -15.32 -5.08
C ASP A 578 -22.60 -13.87 -5.62
N ALA A 579 -23.44 -13.00 -5.05
CA ALA A 579 -23.51 -11.58 -5.40
C ALA A 579 -22.21 -10.81 -5.07
N GLY A 580 -21.36 -11.36 -4.20
CA GLY A 580 -20.02 -10.82 -3.91
C GLY A 580 -19.11 -10.86 -5.12
N VAL A 581 -19.21 -11.90 -5.96
CA VAL A 581 -18.43 -12.05 -7.20
C VAL A 581 -18.71 -10.88 -8.13
N LEU A 582 -19.99 -10.53 -8.33
CA LEU A 582 -20.40 -9.42 -9.18
C LEU A 582 -19.82 -8.09 -8.72
N ARG A 583 -19.80 -7.85 -7.40
CA ARG A 583 -19.18 -6.63 -6.82
C ARG A 583 -17.67 -6.60 -7.05
N ARG A 584 -16.98 -7.73 -6.88
CA ARG A 584 -15.53 -7.85 -7.12
C ARG A 584 -15.19 -7.69 -8.59
N ILE A 585 -15.98 -8.24 -9.50
CA ILE A 585 -15.81 -8.03 -10.94
C ILE A 585 -15.92 -6.54 -11.30
N ARG A 586 -17.02 -5.90 -10.88
CA ARG A 586 -17.27 -4.47 -11.19
C ARG A 586 -16.23 -3.54 -10.55
N SER A 587 -15.65 -3.94 -9.41
CA SER A 587 -14.58 -3.17 -8.80
C SER A 587 -13.25 -3.42 -9.50
N HIS A 588 -12.87 -4.64 -9.86
CA HIS A 588 -11.53 -4.91 -10.38
C HIS A 588 -11.37 -4.64 -11.89
N VAL A 589 -12.46 -4.66 -12.67
CA VAL A 589 -12.39 -4.43 -14.11
C VAL A 589 -12.64 -2.96 -14.47
N THR A 590 -11.74 -2.38 -15.26
CA THR A 590 -11.89 -1.04 -15.83
C THR A 590 -11.28 -1.05 -17.22
N CYS A 591 -12.10 -0.77 -18.24
CA CYS A 591 -11.67 -0.74 -19.64
C CYS A 591 -10.42 0.14 -19.81
N GLY A 592 -9.41 -0.38 -20.52
CA GLY A 592 -8.13 0.26 -20.78
C GLY A 592 -7.17 0.29 -19.58
N ARG A 593 -7.53 -0.31 -18.44
CA ARG A 593 -6.73 -0.23 -17.20
C ARG A 593 -6.51 -1.56 -16.51
N SER A 594 -7.54 -2.40 -16.37
CA SER A 594 -7.42 -3.60 -15.55
C SER A 594 -8.39 -4.72 -15.93
N ALA A 595 -7.89 -5.95 -15.80
CA ALA A 595 -8.64 -7.19 -15.95
C ALA A 595 -8.58 -8.01 -14.64
N TYR A 596 -9.62 -8.79 -14.36
CA TYR A 596 -9.75 -9.57 -13.14
C TYR A 596 -9.73 -11.07 -13.45
N PHE A 597 -8.73 -11.78 -12.93
CA PHE A 597 -8.55 -13.22 -13.05
C PHE A 597 -8.72 -13.86 -11.67
N PRO A 598 -9.95 -14.15 -11.22
CA PRO A 598 -10.18 -14.76 -9.91
C PRO A 598 -9.48 -16.12 -9.79
N VAL A 599 -8.98 -16.42 -8.58
CA VAL A 599 -8.54 -17.77 -8.22
C VAL A 599 -9.74 -18.47 -7.61
N ILE A 600 -10.24 -19.49 -8.29
CA ILE A 600 -11.44 -20.22 -7.91
C ILE A 600 -11.15 -21.32 -6.88
N PHE A 601 -12.13 -21.67 -6.08
CA PHE A 601 -12.08 -22.86 -5.23
C PHE A 601 -12.60 -24.06 -6.02
N SER A 602 -11.80 -25.10 -6.19
CA SER A 602 -12.19 -26.35 -6.87
C SER A 602 -12.44 -27.44 -5.85
N GLN A 603 -13.63 -28.04 -5.88
CA GLN A 603 -13.97 -29.17 -5.01
C GLN A 603 -13.17 -30.41 -5.39
N TYR A 604 -12.89 -31.24 -4.37
CA TYR A 604 -12.41 -32.60 -4.58
C TYR A 604 -13.56 -33.53 -4.98
N ASP A 605 -13.19 -34.71 -5.46
CA ASP A 605 -14.11 -35.80 -5.76
C ASP A 605 -14.89 -36.18 -4.49
N PRO A 606 -16.24 -36.06 -4.48
CA PRO A 606 -17.08 -36.39 -3.34
C PRO A 606 -16.87 -37.82 -2.81
N ALA A 607 -16.41 -38.75 -3.66
CA ALA A 607 -16.10 -40.11 -3.23
C ALA A 607 -14.97 -40.18 -2.19
N TYR A 608 -14.17 -39.13 -2.04
CA TYR A 608 -13.03 -39.05 -1.13
C TYR A 608 -13.22 -37.99 -0.03
N VAL A 609 -14.36 -37.30 0.03
CA VAL A 609 -14.66 -36.31 1.07
C VAL A 609 -15.57 -36.96 2.13
N GLY A 610 -15.01 -37.33 3.28
CA GLY A 610 -15.72 -38.07 4.31
C GLY A 610 -16.91 -37.30 4.91
N GLY A 611 -18.07 -37.96 5.04
CA GLY A 611 -19.23 -37.44 5.80
C GLY A 611 -20.16 -36.46 5.07
N VAL A 612 -19.88 -36.09 3.81
CA VAL A 612 -20.75 -35.21 3.01
C VAL A 612 -21.48 -36.02 1.94
N THR A 613 -22.81 -35.99 1.93
CA THR A 613 -23.58 -36.62 0.85
C THR A 613 -23.42 -35.81 -0.44
N GLU A 614 -23.34 -36.49 -1.60
CA GLU A 614 -23.27 -35.85 -2.94
C GLU A 614 -24.31 -34.71 -3.10
N HIS A 615 -25.48 -34.86 -2.47
CA HIS A 615 -26.55 -33.88 -2.51
C HIS A 615 -26.24 -32.56 -1.79
N ARG A 616 -25.46 -32.57 -0.69
CA ARG A 616 -25.07 -31.36 0.06
C ARG A 616 -24.02 -30.53 -0.67
N VAL A 617 -23.01 -31.19 -1.25
CA VAL A 617 -21.90 -30.56 -1.99
C VAL A 617 -22.41 -29.74 -3.19
N ALA A 618 -23.49 -30.20 -3.83
CA ALA A 618 -24.06 -29.59 -5.03
C ALA A 618 -25.01 -28.41 -4.77
N MET A 619 -25.60 -28.27 -3.57
CA MET A 619 -26.58 -27.21 -3.27
C MET A 619 -25.99 -26.03 -2.48
N GLU A 620 -25.00 -26.27 -1.61
CA GLU A 620 -24.33 -25.22 -0.82
C GLU A 620 -22.81 -25.44 -0.85
N PRO A 621 -22.12 -25.09 -1.95
CA PRO A 621 -20.67 -25.26 -2.01
C PRO A 621 -19.98 -24.39 -0.96
N ARG A 622 -19.29 -25.03 -0.01
CA ARG A 622 -18.52 -24.36 1.04
C ARG A 622 -17.04 -24.33 0.68
N VAL A 623 -16.37 -23.30 1.18
CA VAL A 623 -14.91 -23.18 1.10
C VAL A 623 -14.36 -23.67 2.45
N ALA A 624 -13.99 -24.95 2.51
CA ALA A 624 -13.51 -25.61 3.73
C ALA A 624 -12.18 -26.33 3.50
N PRO A 625 -11.26 -26.33 4.49
CA PRO A 625 -10.06 -27.16 4.44
C PRO A 625 -10.43 -28.65 4.35
N GLY A 626 -10.12 -29.30 3.22
CA GLY A 626 -10.42 -30.73 3.00
C GLY A 626 -11.55 -31.01 2.00
N GLU A 627 -12.38 -30.03 1.66
CA GLU A 627 -13.44 -30.17 0.63
C GLU A 627 -12.97 -29.77 -0.78
N GLY A 628 -11.82 -29.11 -0.88
CA GLY A 628 -11.25 -28.65 -2.14
C GLY A 628 -9.94 -27.90 -1.98
N TYR A 629 -9.55 -27.19 -3.05
CA TYR A 629 -8.34 -26.39 -3.10
C TYR A 629 -8.51 -25.12 -3.95
N TRP A 630 -7.70 -24.11 -3.66
CA TRP A 630 -7.61 -22.91 -4.49
C TRP A 630 -6.80 -23.20 -5.76
N ARG A 631 -7.45 -23.14 -6.93
CA ARG A 631 -6.83 -23.47 -8.22
C ARG A 631 -5.93 -22.33 -8.72
N GLN A 632 -4.71 -22.24 -8.18
CA GLN A 632 -3.75 -21.19 -8.51
C GLN A 632 -3.31 -21.18 -10.00
N PHE A 633 -3.41 -22.33 -10.67
CA PHE A 633 -2.99 -22.52 -12.06
C PHE A 633 -4.11 -22.40 -13.10
N GLY A 634 -5.36 -22.09 -12.69
CA GLY A 634 -6.49 -21.95 -13.61
C GLY A 634 -6.72 -20.49 -14.00
N PHE A 635 -6.83 -20.21 -15.30
CA PHE A 635 -7.01 -18.85 -15.83
C PHE A 635 -8.30 -18.70 -16.66
N GLY A 636 -9.03 -19.78 -16.88
CA GLY A 636 -10.20 -19.82 -17.75
C GLY A 636 -11.39 -18.99 -17.28
N ILE A 637 -11.47 -18.67 -15.98
CA ILE A 637 -12.49 -17.79 -15.43
C ILE A 637 -11.90 -16.38 -15.32
N VAL A 638 -12.43 -15.44 -16.11
CA VAL A 638 -11.87 -14.09 -16.24
C VAL A 638 -12.97 -13.07 -16.49
N ALA A 639 -12.83 -11.90 -15.86
CA ALA A 639 -13.60 -10.72 -16.20
C ALA A 639 -12.70 -9.66 -16.87
N ILE A 640 -13.10 -9.21 -18.05
CA ILE A 640 -12.32 -8.30 -18.90
C ILE A 640 -13.26 -7.41 -19.72
N CYS A 641 -12.81 -6.20 -20.05
CA CYS A 641 -13.56 -5.35 -20.97
C CYS A 641 -13.42 -5.86 -22.42
N ARG A 642 -14.48 -5.77 -23.22
CA ARG A 642 -14.47 -6.24 -24.62
C ARG A 642 -13.39 -5.58 -25.48
N SER A 643 -13.15 -4.27 -25.31
CA SER A 643 -12.08 -3.53 -25.98
C SER A 643 -10.69 -4.01 -25.57
N ASP A 644 -10.49 -4.27 -24.28
CA ASP A 644 -9.22 -4.80 -23.74
C ASP A 644 -8.92 -6.20 -24.29
N LEU A 645 -9.94 -7.07 -24.35
CA LEU A 645 -9.83 -8.39 -24.97
C LEU A 645 -9.43 -8.27 -26.46
N ALA A 646 -10.04 -7.33 -27.19
CA ALA A 646 -9.66 -7.07 -28.58
C ALA A 646 -8.22 -6.57 -28.71
N ALA A 647 -7.80 -5.67 -27.82
CA ALA A 647 -6.48 -5.05 -27.83
C ALA A 647 -5.35 -6.06 -27.58
N VAL A 648 -5.61 -7.12 -26.80
CA VAL A 648 -4.67 -8.23 -26.59
C VAL A 648 -4.77 -9.32 -27.67
N GLY A 649 -5.72 -9.21 -28.60
CA GLY A 649 -5.88 -10.08 -29.76
C GLY A 649 -6.90 -11.22 -29.60
N GLY A 650 -7.87 -11.13 -28.68
CA GLY A 650 -8.93 -12.13 -28.51
C GLY A 650 -8.43 -13.48 -27.99
N LEU A 651 -9.27 -14.53 -28.01
CA LEU A 651 -8.82 -15.90 -27.75
C LEU A 651 -8.22 -16.55 -29.00
N ASP A 652 -7.17 -17.36 -28.82
CA ASP A 652 -6.64 -18.17 -29.92
C ASP A 652 -7.55 -19.37 -30.19
N VAL A 653 -8.42 -19.23 -31.19
CA VAL A 653 -9.38 -20.25 -31.63
C VAL A 653 -8.74 -21.45 -32.33
N THR A 654 -7.43 -21.39 -32.62
CA THR A 654 -6.69 -22.54 -33.18
C THR A 654 -6.39 -23.59 -32.11
N ILE A 655 -6.41 -23.20 -30.83
CA ILE A 655 -6.27 -24.11 -29.71
C ILE A 655 -7.56 -24.94 -29.59
N ARG A 656 -7.44 -26.24 -29.82
CA ARG A 656 -8.50 -27.23 -29.66
C ARG A 656 -8.15 -28.19 -28.52
N GLY A 657 -9.16 -28.89 -28.00
CA GLY A 657 -9.00 -29.86 -26.91
C GLY A 657 -9.04 -29.21 -25.53
N TRP A 658 -8.21 -29.73 -24.61
CA TRP A 658 -8.21 -29.34 -23.20
C TRP A 658 -7.09 -28.35 -22.87
N GLY A 659 -7.49 -27.18 -22.37
CA GLY A 659 -6.59 -26.18 -21.79
C GLY A 659 -5.64 -25.50 -22.79
N LYS A 660 -4.80 -24.62 -22.25
CA LYS A 660 -3.82 -23.75 -22.94
C LYS A 660 -4.41 -22.46 -23.48
N GLU A 661 -5.69 -22.42 -23.84
CA GLU A 661 -6.35 -21.20 -24.34
C GLU A 661 -6.43 -20.11 -23.29
N ASP A 662 -6.60 -20.51 -22.03
CA ASP A 662 -6.69 -19.61 -20.89
C ASP A 662 -5.31 -19.09 -20.46
N VAL A 663 -4.29 -19.95 -20.49
CA VAL A 663 -2.89 -19.58 -20.25
C VAL A 663 -2.39 -18.60 -21.32
N ASP A 664 -2.68 -18.88 -22.59
CA ASP A 664 -2.30 -18.00 -23.70
C ASP A 664 -2.91 -16.59 -23.55
N LEU A 665 -4.22 -16.53 -23.27
CA LEU A 665 -4.89 -15.26 -23.01
C LEU A 665 -4.27 -14.53 -21.80
N TYR A 666 -4.01 -15.24 -20.71
CA TYR A 666 -3.41 -14.66 -19.51
C TYR A 666 -2.03 -14.08 -19.78
N ASP A 667 -1.16 -14.82 -20.47
CA ASP A 667 0.20 -14.37 -20.81
C ASP A 667 0.17 -13.12 -21.69
N ARG A 668 -0.73 -13.06 -22.68
CA ARG A 668 -0.92 -11.86 -23.51
C ARG A 668 -1.45 -10.66 -22.73
N VAL A 669 -2.34 -10.87 -21.77
CA VAL A 669 -2.82 -9.79 -20.89
C VAL A 669 -1.73 -9.30 -19.95
N VAL A 670 -0.92 -10.20 -19.38
CA VAL A 670 0.23 -9.84 -18.52
C VAL A 670 1.29 -9.05 -19.31
N ALA A 671 1.51 -9.40 -20.58
CA ALA A 671 2.43 -8.68 -21.46
C ALA A 671 1.90 -7.30 -21.94
N SER A 672 0.63 -6.99 -21.69
CA SER A 672 -0.01 -5.74 -22.09
C SER A 672 0.19 -4.61 -21.05
N ASN A 673 -0.38 -3.43 -21.33
CA ASN A 673 -0.40 -2.31 -20.39
C ASN A 673 -1.48 -2.43 -19.29
N LEU A 674 -2.23 -3.54 -19.26
CA LEU A 674 -3.30 -3.75 -18.28
C LEU A 674 -2.73 -4.20 -16.93
N THR A 675 -3.32 -3.66 -15.86
CA THR A 675 -3.08 -4.17 -14.51
C THR A 675 -3.89 -5.45 -14.31
N VAL A 676 -3.21 -6.58 -14.19
CA VAL A 676 -3.84 -7.86 -13.84
C VAL A 676 -4.12 -7.91 -12.35
N VAL A 677 -5.39 -8.09 -11.98
CA VAL A 677 -5.80 -8.37 -10.61
C VAL A 677 -6.11 -9.86 -10.49
N ARG A 678 -5.39 -10.57 -9.62
CA ARG A 678 -5.57 -12.00 -9.36
C ARG A 678 -5.57 -12.27 -7.86
N ALA A 679 -6.66 -12.85 -7.36
CA ALA A 679 -6.86 -13.13 -5.94
C ALA A 679 -7.87 -14.26 -5.74
N PRO A 680 -7.79 -15.04 -4.64
CA PRO A 680 -8.85 -15.96 -4.21
C PRO A 680 -10.21 -15.26 -4.17
N ASP A 681 -11.20 -15.86 -4.83
CA ASP A 681 -12.58 -15.40 -4.82
C ASP A 681 -13.46 -16.41 -4.06
N PRO A 682 -13.82 -16.16 -2.78
CA PRO A 682 -14.55 -17.11 -1.94
C PRO A 682 -15.99 -17.33 -2.39
N GLY A 683 -16.52 -16.42 -3.19
CA GLY A 683 -17.85 -16.55 -3.73
C GLY A 683 -17.88 -17.34 -5.03
N LEU A 684 -16.79 -17.98 -5.45
CA LEU A 684 -16.68 -18.61 -6.77
C LEU A 684 -16.11 -20.04 -6.65
N VAL A 685 -17.01 -21.02 -6.73
CA VAL A 685 -16.71 -22.44 -6.52
C VAL A 685 -16.95 -23.23 -7.79
N HIS A 686 -15.96 -24.02 -8.19
CA HIS A 686 -16.07 -25.00 -9.27
C HIS A 686 -16.49 -26.34 -8.66
N VAL A 687 -17.72 -26.75 -8.98
CA VAL A 687 -18.27 -28.02 -8.50
C VAL A 687 -17.51 -29.17 -9.16
N PHE A 688 -17.21 -30.20 -8.39
CA PHE A 688 -16.49 -31.35 -8.94
C PHE A 688 -17.29 -32.02 -10.06
N HIS A 689 -16.60 -32.37 -11.14
CA HIS A 689 -17.07 -33.30 -12.15
C HIS A 689 -15.90 -34.19 -12.60
N PRO A 690 -16.18 -35.42 -13.07
CA PRO A 690 -15.14 -36.29 -13.62
C PRO A 690 -14.40 -35.63 -14.78
N VAL A 691 -13.07 -35.77 -14.80
CA VAL A 691 -12.20 -35.25 -15.85
C VAL A 691 -11.76 -36.40 -16.74
N GLU A 692 -12.13 -36.34 -18.02
CA GLU A 692 -11.74 -37.30 -19.05
C GLU A 692 -10.63 -36.72 -19.93
N CYS A 693 -9.45 -37.34 -19.89
CA CYS A 693 -8.29 -36.91 -20.66
C CYS A 693 -8.12 -37.78 -21.90
N SER A 694 -8.48 -37.25 -23.07
CA SER A 694 -8.36 -37.99 -24.33
C SER A 694 -6.89 -38.28 -24.67
N PRO A 695 -6.51 -39.53 -25.01
CA PRO A 695 -5.15 -39.88 -25.44
C PRO A 695 -4.71 -39.19 -26.74
N SER A 696 -5.67 -38.64 -27.50
CA SER A 696 -5.40 -37.88 -28.73
C SER A 696 -4.90 -36.45 -28.49
N LEU A 697 -4.92 -35.99 -27.23
CA LEU A 697 -4.43 -34.65 -26.88
C LEU A 697 -2.91 -34.56 -27.11
N PRO A 698 -2.41 -33.40 -27.57
CA PRO A 698 -1.00 -33.07 -27.53
C PRO A 698 -0.42 -33.32 -26.13
N ARG A 699 0.81 -33.84 -26.07
CA ARG A 699 1.45 -34.27 -24.81
C ARG A 699 1.32 -33.26 -23.67
N THR A 700 1.56 -31.99 -23.93
CA THR A 700 1.48 -30.93 -22.91
C THR A 700 0.05 -30.74 -22.39
N GLN A 701 -0.95 -30.75 -23.27
CA GLN A 701 -2.37 -30.64 -22.89
C GLN A 701 -2.84 -31.88 -22.14
N TYR A 702 -2.38 -33.06 -22.54
CA TYR A 702 -2.65 -34.32 -21.85
C TYR A 702 -2.08 -34.32 -20.41
N GLU A 703 -0.83 -33.89 -20.24
CA GLU A 703 -0.18 -33.75 -18.92
C GLU A 703 -0.92 -32.72 -18.04
N MET A 704 -1.36 -31.59 -18.61
CA MET A 704 -2.17 -30.58 -17.89
C MET A 704 -3.54 -31.13 -17.46
N CYS A 705 -4.19 -31.90 -18.34
CA CYS A 705 -5.46 -32.57 -18.04
C CYS A 705 -5.28 -33.56 -16.89
N LEU A 706 -4.27 -34.42 -16.96
CA LEU A 706 -3.94 -35.37 -15.90
C LEU A 706 -3.64 -34.64 -14.60
N GLY A 707 -2.83 -33.57 -14.61
CA GLY A 707 -2.56 -32.78 -13.42
C GLY A 707 -3.83 -32.22 -12.77
N SER A 708 -4.76 -31.71 -13.58
CA SER A 708 -6.07 -31.24 -13.09
C SER A 708 -6.90 -32.37 -12.50
N LYS A 709 -6.92 -33.55 -13.15
CA LYS A 709 -7.61 -34.74 -12.67
C LYS A 709 -7.07 -35.19 -11.31
N TRP A 710 -5.74 -35.31 -11.18
CA TRP A 710 -5.10 -35.79 -9.96
C TRP A 710 -5.24 -34.81 -8.79
N ASN A 711 -5.13 -33.51 -9.05
CA ASN A 711 -5.33 -32.49 -8.02
C ASN A 711 -6.78 -32.46 -7.50
N SER A 712 -7.75 -32.96 -8.26
CA SER A 712 -9.16 -32.98 -7.87
C SER A 712 -9.60 -34.27 -7.17
N VAL A 713 -8.71 -35.24 -6.92
CA VAL A 713 -9.10 -36.50 -6.27
C VAL A 713 -9.41 -36.31 -4.78
N GLY A 714 -8.55 -35.62 -4.04
CA GLY A 714 -8.70 -35.47 -2.59
C GLY A 714 -7.51 -34.77 -1.96
N SER A 715 -7.64 -34.38 -0.69
CA SER A 715 -6.54 -33.78 0.06
C SER A 715 -5.41 -34.80 0.28
N GLU A 716 -4.15 -34.33 0.38
CA GLU A 716 -3.00 -35.21 0.66
C GLU A 716 -3.20 -36.04 1.93
N GLN A 717 -3.80 -35.45 2.96
CA GLN A 717 -4.09 -36.11 4.24
C GLN A 717 -5.11 -37.22 4.07
N THR A 718 -6.19 -36.96 3.33
CA THR A 718 -7.23 -37.95 3.06
C THR A 718 -6.70 -39.11 2.23
N LEU A 719 -5.91 -38.81 1.20
CA LEU A 719 -5.28 -39.84 0.36
C LEU A 719 -4.27 -40.68 1.15
N ALA A 720 -3.46 -40.05 2.00
CA ALA A 720 -2.52 -40.76 2.87
C ALA A 720 -3.24 -41.67 3.87
N ALA A 721 -4.35 -41.22 4.47
CA ALA A 721 -5.18 -42.01 5.37
C ALA A 721 -5.76 -43.24 4.64
N LEU A 722 -6.31 -43.07 3.44
CA LEU A 722 -6.85 -44.17 2.63
C LEU A 722 -5.78 -45.22 2.28
N ILE A 723 -4.55 -44.80 2.01
CA ILE A 723 -3.41 -45.72 1.78
C ILE A 723 -3.05 -46.45 3.07
N ALA A 724 -2.96 -45.75 4.20
CA ALA A 724 -2.61 -46.33 5.49
C ALA A 724 -3.65 -47.33 6.00
N GLU A 725 -4.93 -47.07 5.74
CA GLU A 725 -6.07 -47.93 6.11
C GLU A 725 -6.34 -49.04 5.07
N ASN A 726 -5.47 -49.17 4.06
CA ASN A 726 -5.51 -50.21 3.03
C ASN A 726 -6.79 -50.20 2.15
N HIS A 727 -7.39 -49.02 1.98
CA HIS A 727 -8.54 -48.79 1.08
C HIS A 727 -8.10 -48.65 -0.40
N LEU A 728 -7.23 -49.54 -0.87
CA LEU A 728 -6.61 -49.48 -2.20
C LEU A 728 -7.63 -49.62 -3.35
N ASP A 729 -8.77 -50.26 -3.10
CA ASP A 729 -9.85 -50.41 -4.09
C ASP A 729 -10.51 -49.06 -4.46
N LEU A 730 -10.58 -48.13 -3.51
CA LEU A 730 -11.10 -46.77 -3.74
C LEU A 730 -10.12 -45.96 -4.60
N LEU A 731 -8.81 -46.14 -4.41
CA LEU A 731 -7.78 -45.50 -5.23
C LEU A 731 -7.71 -46.14 -6.63
N ALA A 732 -7.84 -47.45 -6.74
CA ALA A 732 -7.77 -48.18 -8.01
C ALA A 732 -8.79 -47.70 -9.07
N ARG A 733 -9.92 -47.10 -8.65
CA ARG A 733 -10.93 -46.51 -9.57
C ARG A 733 -10.36 -45.36 -10.41
N ASN A 734 -9.47 -44.56 -9.82
CA ASN A 734 -8.86 -43.41 -10.49
C ASN A 734 -7.45 -43.70 -11.03
N PHE A 735 -6.74 -44.71 -10.50
CA PHE A 735 -5.33 -45.02 -10.83
C PHE A 735 -5.10 -46.26 -11.74
N ARG A 736 -6.15 -46.88 -12.30
CA ARG A 736 -5.96 -47.94 -13.31
C ARG A 736 -5.36 -47.33 -14.60
N ARG A 737 -4.20 -47.89 -15.00
CA ARG A 737 -3.47 -47.57 -16.23
C ARG A 737 -4.29 -47.87 -17.48
#